data_AF-D2TQ80-F1
#
_entry.id   AF-D2TQ80-F1
#
_cell.length_a   1.000
_cell.length_b   1.000
_cell.length_c   1.000
_cell.angle_alpha   90.00
_cell.angle_beta   90.00
_cell.angle_gamma   90.00
#
_symmetry.space_group_name_H-M   'P 1'
#
loop_
_entity.id
_entity.type
_entity.pdbx_description
1 polymer ?
#
loop_
_entity_poly.entity_id
_entity_poly.type
_entity_poly.pdbx_seq_one_letter_code
_entity_poly.pdbx_strand_id
1 'polypeptide(L)'
;MSDSQWKMLSAMPGEFSVKVAGGTVAFIESPFRPSGNKGGITFADCVIRFSTKEPLWVMPVSGNPSAEITSSGVTGIIPITSDVAGTLTPSDWNAPDNAGPSGGTNGSSTEPEYYYVLPLAGQSNGMAYGEGLPLPDSFDRPEPRIKQLARRSTVTPDGTSCTYNDIIPADHCLHDVQDMSGINHPKADLSKGQYGCVGQGLHIAKKLLPYIPQNAGILLVPCCRGASAFTTGDDGSFSEVSGASADSSRWGAGKPLYQDLLSRTRAALEKNPKNRLLAVVWMQGEADLASGSQQHNGLFTAMVQQFRTDLSPLAAQCVSGNAGTVPWICGDTTYYWKNTYATQYETVYGAYKNLTAQNIFFVPFLTDENGQNTPTNAPAEDPDIVAVGYYGAASRTQGSFVSTQRDSHFSSWARRGIISDRLSSAILLHAGRTAEVMGGHAVTPPDEKPSPDTPSTPSTDGKSMTTLFSYRASESGGALTPQGWGAEGGSAAVVDDAGASGGKALKLTKQTGKSWFMQYDAGNGADLLEKGGLVSCRFKLDGALTANQYALAPYWPVSSLPQGVTLEGNAGHNLLASFYVQSDATDLNVMYHKGNPGQNTKLGSFGAFNNEWHTLAFRFAGNNSIQVTPVIDGKDGEPFMLSQSPVGSFAADKLRLTDITSNATYPVLIDSILVEVNNPSAG
;
A
#
# COMPACT_ATOMS: atom_id res chain seq x y z
N MET A 1 -13.63 32.07 -19.98
CA MET A 1 -14.57 31.36 -19.10
C MET A 1 -14.32 31.91 -17.71
N SER A 2 -15.34 32.33 -16.96
CA SER A 2 -15.18 33.08 -15.71
C SER A 2 -14.30 32.29 -14.72
N ASP A 3 -13.25 32.93 -14.21
CA ASP A 3 -12.35 32.35 -13.21
C ASP A 3 -13.15 32.01 -11.94
N SER A 4 -13.44 30.72 -11.76
CA SER A 4 -14.15 30.24 -10.58
C SER A 4 -13.28 30.43 -9.34
N GLN A 5 -13.86 30.82 -8.21
CA GLN A 5 -13.13 31.01 -6.94
C GLN A 5 -12.81 29.69 -6.21
N TRP A 6 -13.11 28.53 -6.82
CA TRP A 6 -12.80 27.20 -6.29
C TRP A 6 -11.30 26.92 -6.30
N LYS A 7 -10.76 26.64 -5.11
CA LYS A 7 -9.40 26.15 -4.88
C LYS A 7 -9.44 24.66 -4.57
N MET A 8 -8.50 23.89 -5.10
CA MET A 8 -8.42 22.46 -4.79
C MET A 8 -7.88 22.30 -3.37
N LEU A 9 -8.67 21.69 -2.50
CA LEU A 9 -8.31 21.41 -1.12
C LEU A 9 -7.63 20.03 -1.00
N SER A 10 -8.11 19.04 -1.75
CA SER A 10 -7.42 17.75 -1.93
C SER A 10 -7.49 17.32 -3.39
N ALA A 11 -6.35 16.97 -3.96
CA ALA A 11 -6.25 16.43 -5.32
C ALA A 11 -6.52 14.92 -5.39
N MET A 12 -6.51 14.23 -4.24
CA MET A 12 -6.74 12.80 -4.18
C MET A 12 -8.03 12.50 -3.41
N PRO A 13 -8.79 11.48 -3.84
CA PRO A 13 -9.85 10.88 -3.03
C PRO A 13 -9.30 10.41 -1.69
N GLY A 14 -10.07 10.53 -0.62
CA GLY A 14 -9.63 10.10 0.69
C GLY A 14 -10.44 10.65 1.83
N GLU A 15 -9.97 10.35 3.04
CA GLU A 15 -10.57 10.81 4.27
C GLU A 15 -9.84 12.05 4.79
N PHE A 16 -10.56 13.15 4.89
CA PHE A 16 -10.02 14.45 5.29
C PHE A 16 -10.81 14.98 6.48
N SER A 17 -10.14 15.44 7.52
CA SER A 17 -10.74 16.36 8.48
C SER A 17 -10.40 17.78 8.05
N VAL A 18 -11.36 18.66 7.89
CA VAL A 18 -11.15 20.04 7.47
C VAL A 18 -11.68 20.97 8.56
N LYS A 19 -10.82 21.82 9.10
CA LYS A 19 -11.20 22.87 10.05
C LYS A 19 -11.44 24.17 9.31
N VAL A 20 -12.63 24.71 9.46
CA VAL A 20 -13.06 26.01 8.94
C VAL A 20 -13.08 27.01 10.10
N ALA A 21 -12.51 28.20 9.92
CA ALA A 21 -12.53 29.26 10.92
C ALA A 21 -12.55 30.65 10.28
N GLY A 22 -13.22 31.63 10.90
CA GLY A 22 -13.19 33.04 10.47
C GLY A 22 -14.17 33.39 9.35
N GLY A 23 -15.11 32.48 9.04
CA GLY A 23 -16.12 32.69 7.99
C GLY A 23 -16.78 31.40 7.51
N THR A 24 -17.50 31.50 6.38
CA THR A 24 -18.18 30.37 5.73
C THR A 24 -17.45 29.97 4.45
N VAL A 25 -17.27 28.67 4.22
CA VAL A 25 -16.73 28.11 2.96
C VAL A 25 -17.70 27.09 2.37
N ALA A 26 -17.68 26.95 1.05
CA ALA A 26 -18.36 25.88 0.32
C ALA A 26 -17.36 24.80 -0.05
N PHE A 27 -17.75 23.52 0.02
CA PHE A 27 -16.98 22.40 -0.51
C PHE A 27 -17.76 21.66 -1.58
N ILE A 28 -17.05 21.18 -2.60
CA ILE A 28 -17.65 20.35 -3.63
C ILE A 28 -16.64 19.30 -4.07
N GLU A 29 -17.13 18.08 -4.19
CA GLU A 29 -16.39 16.95 -4.72
C GLU A 29 -16.56 16.93 -6.24
N SER A 30 -15.45 17.04 -6.99
CA SER A 30 -15.50 17.10 -8.44
C SER A 30 -14.15 16.71 -9.06
N PRO A 31 -14.14 15.89 -10.13
CA PRO A 31 -12.91 15.53 -10.85
C PRO A 31 -12.24 16.73 -11.53
N PHE A 32 -13.00 17.79 -11.80
CA PHE A 32 -12.52 19.02 -12.44
C PHE A 32 -12.89 20.26 -11.63
N ARG A 33 -12.14 21.36 -11.82
CA ARG A 33 -12.46 22.65 -11.18
C ARG A 33 -13.90 23.04 -11.54
N PRO A 34 -14.80 23.22 -10.56
CA PRO A 34 -16.19 23.54 -10.83
C PRO A 34 -16.34 24.88 -11.56
N SER A 35 -17.30 24.97 -12.48
CA SER A 35 -17.58 26.21 -13.22
C SER A 35 -18.59 27.08 -12.46
N GLY A 36 -18.22 28.34 -12.20
CA GLY A 36 -19.07 29.30 -11.48
C GLY A 36 -19.14 29.07 -9.96
N ASN A 37 -20.07 29.75 -9.29
CA ASN A 37 -20.11 29.86 -7.81
C ASN A 37 -21.26 29.06 -7.16
N LYS A 38 -21.76 27.99 -7.81
CA LYS A 38 -22.93 27.21 -7.34
C LYS A 38 -22.60 25.72 -7.21
N GLY A 39 -23.24 25.04 -6.25
CA GLY A 39 -23.26 23.56 -6.16
C GLY A 39 -22.48 22.92 -5.01
N GLY A 40 -21.74 23.69 -4.20
CA GLY A 40 -21.05 23.13 -3.02
C GLY A 40 -21.84 23.22 -1.73
N ILE A 41 -21.54 22.32 -0.80
CA ILE A 41 -22.10 22.25 0.56
C ILE A 41 -21.35 23.24 1.44
N THR A 42 -22.08 24.13 2.12
CA THR A 42 -21.47 25.21 2.91
C THR A 42 -21.34 24.88 4.39
N PHE A 43 -20.21 25.25 4.98
CA PHE A 43 -19.93 25.09 6.41
C PHE A 43 -19.27 26.34 6.96
N ALA A 44 -19.59 26.68 8.21
CA ALA A 44 -19.06 27.84 8.92
C ALA A 44 -18.46 27.41 10.27
N ASP A 45 -17.27 27.91 10.59
CA ASP A 45 -16.62 27.78 11.91
C ASP A 45 -16.72 26.40 12.58
N CYS A 46 -16.33 25.34 11.86
CA CYS A 46 -16.45 23.96 12.33
C CYS A 46 -15.35 23.05 11.80
N VAL A 47 -15.27 21.83 12.35
CA VAL A 47 -14.42 20.76 11.84
C VAL A 47 -15.31 19.71 11.19
N ILE A 48 -15.06 19.42 9.91
CA ILE A 48 -15.89 18.54 9.08
C ILE A 48 -15.02 17.42 8.55
N ARG A 49 -15.56 16.19 8.48
CA ARG A 49 -14.88 15.10 7.79
C ARG A 49 -15.47 14.86 6.41
N PHE A 50 -14.60 14.82 5.40
CA PHE A 50 -14.93 14.45 4.05
C PHE A 50 -14.37 13.06 3.75
N SER A 51 -15.19 12.20 3.16
CA SER A 51 -14.77 10.93 2.59
C SER A 51 -15.05 11.04 1.10
N THR A 52 -14.05 11.49 0.33
CA THR A 52 -14.24 11.81 -1.08
C THR A 52 -13.72 10.70 -1.96
N LYS A 53 -14.45 10.43 -3.04
CA LYS A 53 -14.11 9.55 -4.16
C LYS A 53 -13.47 10.32 -5.32
N GLU A 54 -13.59 11.64 -5.31
CA GLU A 54 -12.99 12.59 -6.26
C GLU A 54 -12.24 13.72 -5.52
N PRO A 55 -11.48 14.57 -6.22
CA PRO A 55 -10.85 15.76 -5.64
C PRO A 55 -11.86 16.67 -4.93
N LEU A 56 -11.44 17.19 -3.78
CA LEU A 56 -12.24 18.09 -2.94
C LEU A 56 -11.84 19.53 -3.24
N TRP A 57 -12.81 20.36 -3.62
CA TRP A 57 -12.63 21.78 -3.88
C TRP A 57 -13.27 22.62 -2.77
N VAL A 58 -12.68 23.77 -2.46
CA VAL A 58 -13.15 24.72 -1.44
C VAL A 58 -13.26 26.13 -2.04
N MET A 59 -14.27 26.91 -1.63
CA MET A 59 -14.45 28.30 -2.04
C MET A 59 -14.96 29.14 -0.86
N PRO A 60 -14.43 30.36 -0.62
CA PRO A 60 -14.96 31.26 0.39
C PRO A 60 -16.36 31.76 0.01
N VAL A 61 -17.27 31.82 0.98
CA VAL A 61 -18.67 32.28 0.79
C VAL A 61 -18.92 33.59 1.52
N SER A 62 -18.45 33.73 2.76
CA SER A 62 -18.58 34.96 3.55
C SER A 62 -17.53 35.05 4.66
N GLY A 63 -17.21 36.26 5.11
CA GLY A 63 -16.16 36.52 6.12
C GLY A 63 -14.75 36.43 5.53
N ASN A 64 -13.76 36.18 6.39
CA ASN A 64 -12.36 35.92 6.01
C ASN A 64 -11.97 34.49 6.43
N PRO A 65 -12.61 33.46 5.83
CA PRO A 65 -12.46 32.10 6.30
C PRO A 65 -11.08 31.52 5.98
N SER A 66 -10.53 30.69 6.87
CA SER A 66 -9.50 29.71 6.55
C SER A 66 -10.11 28.31 6.51
N ALA A 67 -9.58 27.45 5.65
CA ALA A 67 -9.90 26.03 5.60
C ALA A 67 -8.59 25.23 5.72
N GLU A 68 -8.40 24.57 6.86
CA GLU A 68 -7.23 23.76 7.18
C GLU A 68 -7.59 22.30 6.97
N ILE A 69 -7.00 21.66 5.96
CA ILE A 69 -7.18 20.24 5.69
C ILE A 69 -6.14 19.41 6.45
N THR A 70 -6.64 18.49 7.26
CA THR A 70 -5.91 17.45 7.98
C THR A 70 -6.26 16.10 7.39
N SER A 71 -5.30 15.41 6.77
CA SER A 71 -5.25 13.96 6.90
C SER A 71 -4.74 13.67 8.32
N SER A 72 -5.64 13.55 9.29
CA SER A 72 -5.30 13.14 10.67
C SER A 72 -4.03 13.77 11.30
N GLY A 73 -3.77 15.08 11.12
CA GLY A 73 -2.83 15.90 11.92
C GLY A 73 -1.80 16.74 11.11
N VAL A 74 -1.76 18.07 11.28
CA VAL A 74 -1.39 19.12 10.26
C VAL A 74 -0.01 19.81 10.50
N THR A 75 0.65 20.50 9.55
CA THR A 75 0.21 21.75 8.87
C THR A 75 0.63 21.96 7.41
N GLY A 76 -0.37 22.43 6.63
CA GLY A 76 -0.25 23.62 5.80
C GLY A 76 -1.43 24.56 6.09
N ILE A 77 -1.18 25.85 6.35
CA ILE A 77 -2.23 26.88 6.45
C ILE A 77 -2.43 27.44 5.04
N ILE A 78 -3.65 27.45 4.51
CA ILE A 78 -4.00 28.26 3.33
C ILE A 78 -4.71 29.52 3.83
N PRO A 79 -4.05 30.69 3.83
CA PRO A 79 -4.75 31.95 4.02
C PRO A 79 -5.63 32.16 2.78
N ILE A 80 -6.95 32.10 2.95
CA ILE A 80 -7.90 32.49 1.91
C ILE A 80 -8.16 34.00 2.05
N THR A 81 -7.10 34.81 1.98
CA THR A 81 -7.27 36.26 1.92
C THR A 81 -7.79 36.63 0.54
N SER A 82 -8.91 37.33 0.55
CA SER A 82 -9.64 37.85 -0.59
C SER A 82 -8.89 38.99 -1.27
N ASP A 83 -8.65 38.86 -2.57
CA ASP A 83 -8.89 39.99 -3.46
C ASP A 83 -10.41 40.08 -3.63
N VAL A 84 -11.01 41.11 -3.01
CA VAL A 84 -12.46 41.32 -2.93
C VAL A 84 -12.98 41.99 -4.20
N ALA A 85 -13.94 41.33 -4.87
CA ALA A 85 -15.17 41.91 -5.44
C ALA A 85 -16.05 40.76 -5.97
N GLY A 86 -17.32 40.56 -5.60
CA GLY A 86 -18.23 41.32 -4.77
C GLY A 86 -19.39 40.44 -4.31
N THR A 87 -20.07 40.92 -3.29
CA THR A 87 -21.24 40.34 -2.61
C THR A 87 -22.50 40.34 -3.49
N LEU A 88 -23.44 39.40 -3.23
CA LEU A 88 -24.86 39.67 -2.90
C LEU A 88 -25.65 38.34 -2.67
N THR A 89 -25.91 38.07 -1.38
CA THR A 89 -27.06 37.39 -0.74
C THR A 89 -27.45 35.91 -1.01
N PRO A 90 -27.99 35.20 0.02
CA PRO A 90 -28.03 33.73 0.16
C PRO A 90 -29.45 33.10 0.03
N SER A 91 -29.52 31.75 0.16
CA SER A 91 -30.70 30.86 0.32
C SER A 91 -31.28 30.26 -1.00
N ASP A 92 -31.79 29.01 -1.09
CA ASP A 92 -32.39 28.08 -0.12
C ASP A 92 -32.18 26.58 -0.48
N TRP A 93 -32.14 25.73 0.56
CA TRP A 93 -32.00 24.27 0.56
C TRP A 93 -33.31 23.55 0.93
N ASN A 94 -34.45 23.94 0.35
CA ASN A 94 -35.75 23.31 0.65
C ASN A 94 -36.58 23.06 -0.62
N ALA A 95 -36.63 21.81 -1.10
CA ALA A 95 -37.76 21.20 -1.83
C ALA A 95 -37.47 19.73 -2.21
N PRO A 96 -38.49 18.85 -2.32
CA PRO A 96 -38.50 17.47 -1.81
C PRO A 96 -38.32 16.37 -2.88
N ASP A 97 -38.28 15.12 -2.40
CA ASP A 97 -38.33 13.84 -3.14
C ASP A 97 -38.94 13.93 -4.54
N ASN A 98 -38.19 13.51 -5.55
CA ASN A 98 -38.77 12.96 -6.77
C ASN A 98 -37.93 11.79 -7.28
N ALA A 99 -38.51 10.61 -7.08
CA ALA A 99 -38.11 9.38 -7.70
C ALA A 99 -38.27 9.42 -9.23
N GLY A 100 -37.21 9.00 -9.94
CA GLY A 100 -37.23 8.21 -11.17
C GLY A 100 -37.20 8.95 -12.53
N PRO A 101 -36.90 8.26 -13.67
CA PRO A 101 -36.33 6.90 -13.83
C PRO A 101 -35.12 6.80 -14.80
N SER A 102 -34.28 5.78 -14.55
CA SER A 102 -33.33 5.03 -15.40
C SER A 102 -32.56 5.69 -16.56
N GLY A 103 -31.23 5.63 -16.46
CA GLY A 103 -30.33 5.41 -17.59
C GLY A 103 -29.33 4.31 -17.21
N GLY A 104 -29.67 3.06 -17.51
CA GLY A 104 -28.86 1.89 -17.15
C GLY A 104 -27.69 1.68 -18.11
N THR A 105 -26.51 1.45 -17.53
CA THR A 105 -25.42 0.68 -18.15
C THR A 105 -25.19 -0.56 -17.29
N ASN A 106 -25.57 -1.71 -17.85
CA ASN A 106 -25.32 -3.04 -17.27
C ASN A 106 -23.81 -3.30 -17.19
N GLY A 107 -23.19 -3.05 -16.04
CA GLY A 107 -22.10 -3.89 -15.56
C GLY A 107 -22.76 -4.99 -14.75
N SER A 108 -22.91 -6.20 -15.28
CA SER A 108 -23.46 -7.29 -14.49
C SER A 108 -22.60 -7.45 -13.23
N SER A 109 -23.21 -7.39 -12.05
CA SER A 109 -22.60 -7.81 -10.78
C SER A 109 -22.46 -9.34 -10.79
N THR A 110 -21.66 -9.85 -11.71
CA THR A 110 -21.42 -11.28 -11.85
C THR A 110 -20.62 -11.74 -10.66
N GLU A 111 -21.13 -12.79 -10.02
CA GLU A 111 -20.42 -13.54 -8.99
C GLU A 111 -19.00 -13.88 -9.51
N PRO A 112 -17.95 -13.75 -8.68
CA PRO A 112 -16.60 -14.10 -9.09
C PRO A 112 -16.52 -15.49 -9.69
N GLU A 113 -15.76 -15.64 -10.78
CA GLU A 113 -15.48 -16.93 -11.41
C GLU A 113 -14.71 -17.87 -10.48
N TYR A 114 -13.91 -17.31 -9.58
CA TYR A 114 -13.12 -18.02 -8.57
C TYR A 114 -12.69 -17.07 -7.45
N TYR A 115 -12.09 -17.63 -6.40
CA TYR A 115 -11.68 -16.90 -5.21
C TYR A 115 -10.21 -17.14 -4.85
N TYR A 116 -9.54 -16.07 -4.43
CA TYR A 116 -8.37 -16.17 -3.57
C TYR A 116 -8.83 -16.49 -2.15
N VAL A 117 -8.41 -17.64 -1.64
CA VAL A 117 -8.77 -18.17 -0.33
C VAL A 117 -7.77 -17.65 0.70
N LEU A 118 -8.29 -17.07 1.79
CA LEU A 118 -7.50 -16.50 2.88
C LEU A 118 -8.03 -17.00 4.24
N PRO A 119 -7.43 -18.05 4.81
CA PRO A 119 -7.72 -18.47 6.18
C PRO A 119 -7.23 -17.47 7.22
N LEU A 120 -8.09 -17.22 8.21
CA LEU A 120 -7.84 -16.37 9.36
C LEU A 120 -7.92 -17.24 10.61
N ALA A 121 -6.82 -17.39 11.33
CA ALA A 121 -6.72 -18.29 12.48
C ALA A 121 -5.92 -17.69 13.63
N GLY A 122 -6.09 -18.27 14.81
CA GLY A 122 -5.46 -17.82 16.05
C GLY A 122 -6.49 -17.53 17.13
N GLN A 123 -6.27 -16.48 17.91
CA GLN A 123 -7.13 -16.13 19.05
C GLN A 123 -7.80 -14.76 18.92
N SER A 124 -8.15 -14.13 20.04
CA SER A 124 -8.97 -12.91 20.11
C SER A 124 -8.46 -11.76 19.23
N ASN A 125 -7.15 -11.49 19.20
CA ASN A 125 -6.62 -10.44 18.35
C ASN A 125 -6.67 -10.77 16.84
N GLY A 126 -6.84 -12.03 16.46
CA GLY A 126 -7.09 -12.47 15.08
C GLY A 126 -8.54 -12.32 14.59
N MET A 127 -9.48 -11.94 15.46
CA MET A 127 -10.92 -11.92 15.16
C MET A 127 -11.64 -10.69 15.70
N ALA A 128 -12.98 -10.72 15.68
CA ALA A 128 -13.84 -9.61 16.06
C ALA A 128 -13.85 -9.32 17.58
N TYR A 129 -12.77 -8.72 18.08
CA TYR A 129 -12.64 -8.23 19.46
C TYR A 129 -12.55 -6.70 19.53
N GLY A 130 -12.62 -5.98 18.41
CA GLY A 130 -12.73 -4.52 18.41
C GLY A 130 -14.07 -4.08 19.01
N GLU A 131 -14.03 -3.26 20.05
CA GLU A 131 -15.22 -2.91 20.82
C GLU A 131 -15.98 -1.68 20.29
N GLY A 132 -15.31 -0.77 19.58
CA GLY A 132 -15.97 0.38 18.98
C GLY A 132 -17.02 0.00 17.93
N LEU A 133 -18.00 0.88 17.75
CA LEU A 133 -19.22 0.68 16.95
C LEU A 133 -18.92 0.27 15.50
N PRO A 134 -19.58 -0.77 14.96
CA PRO A 134 -19.54 -1.08 13.53
C PRO A 134 -20.18 -0.01 12.64
N LEU A 135 -19.64 0.17 11.43
CA LEU A 135 -20.02 1.19 10.45
C LEU A 135 -20.34 0.55 9.08
N PRO A 136 -21.41 -0.26 8.99
CA PRO A 136 -21.75 -1.07 7.81
C PRO A 136 -22.16 -0.25 6.58
N ASP A 137 -22.49 1.03 6.75
CA ASP A 137 -22.78 1.92 5.61
C ASP A 137 -21.49 2.50 4.98
N SER A 138 -20.35 2.45 5.70
CA SER A 138 -19.08 3.04 5.29
C SER A 138 -17.91 2.05 5.37
N PHE A 139 -17.06 2.14 6.41
CA PHE A 139 -15.80 1.40 6.53
C PHE A 139 -16.01 -0.12 6.58
N ASP A 140 -17.10 -0.53 7.21
CA ASP A 140 -17.43 -1.94 7.45
C ASP A 140 -18.39 -2.50 6.39
N ARG A 141 -18.70 -1.70 5.36
CA ARG A 141 -19.64 -2.09 4.30
C ARG A 141 -19.22 -3.38 3.59
N PRO A 142 -20.08 -4.41 3.49
CA PRO A 142 -19.78 -5.59 2.70
C PRO A 142 -19.45 -5.24 1.24
N GLU A 143 -18.62 -6.05 0.61
CA GLU A 143 -18.22 -5.89 -0.79
C GLU A 143 -18.65 -7.13 -1.58
N PRO A 144 -19.39 -7.00 -2.71
CA PRO A 144 -19.89 -8.13 -3.49
C PRO A 144 -18.86 -9.22 -3.81
N ARG A 145 -17.60 -8.85 -4.09
CA ARG A 145 -16.50 -9.78 -4.42
C ARG A 145 -15.78 -10.39 -3.21
N ILE A 146 -16.14 -9.99 -1.98
CA ILE A 146 -15.56 -10.51 -0.74
C ILE A 146 -16.59 -11.37 -0.01
N LYS A 147 -16.26 -12.65 0.15
CA LYS A 147 -17.11 -13.66 0.78
C LYS A 147 -16.41 -14.30 1.97
N GLN A 148 -17.15 -15.05 2.77
CA GLN A 148 -16.62 -15.89 3.83
C GLN A 148 -17.32 -17.26 3.83
N LEU A 149 -16.68 -18.27 4.42
CA LEU A 149 -17.34 -19.53 4.74
C LEU A 149 -18.17 -19.40 6.03
N ALA A 150 -19.46 -19.70 5.92
CA ALA A 150 -20.39 -19.66 7.03
C ALA A 150 -20.06 -20.68 8.13
N ARG A 151 -20.36 -20.31 9.38
CA ARG A 151 -20.46 -21.21 10.55
C ARG A 151 -21.79 -21.09 11.30
N ARG A 152 -22.26 -19.86 11.54
CA ARG A 152 -23.55 -19.57 12.20
C ARG A 152 -24.73 -20.15 11.40
N SER A 153 -25.89 -20.24 12.05
CA SER A 153 -27.15 -20.67 11.42
C SER A 153 -27.78 -19.62 10.51
N THR A 154 -27.33 -18.36 10.60
CA THR A 154 -27.77 -17.23 9.77
C THR A 154 -26.58 -16.36 9.34
N VAL A 155 -26.71 -15.69 8.18
CA VAL A 155 -25.67 -14.84 7.57
C VAL A 155 -25.35 -13.63 8.45
N THR A 156 -26.39 -13.01 8.99
CA THR A 156 -26.32 -11.96 10.02
C THR A 156 -27.23 -12.39 11.18
N PRO A 157 -27.13 -11.79 12.38
CA PRO A 157 -28.15 -12.01 13.42
C PRO A 157 -29.53 -11.72 12.84
N ASP A 158 -30.47 -12.65 13.08
CA ASP A 158 -31.85 -12.62 12.58
C ASP A 158 -32.00 -12.52 11.05
N GLY A 159 -30.92 -12.76 10.30
CA GLY A 159 -30.89 -12.70 8.84
C GLY A 159 -31.24 -14.02 8.16
N THR A 160 -30.92 -14.09 6.87
CA THR A 160 -31.12 -15.30 6.05
C THR A 160 -30.37 -16.49 6.64
N SER A 161 -30.99 -17.67 6.65
CA SER A 161 -30.33 -18.90 7.09
C SER A 161 -29.13 -19.26 6.21
N CYS A 162 -28.08 -19.80 6.80
CA CYS A 162 -26.95 -20.41 6.11
C CYS A 162 -26.53 -21.70 6.82
N THR A 163 -25.86 -22.57 6.09
CA THR A 163 -25.29 -23.83 6.57
C THR A 163 -23.77 -23.70 6.70
N TYR A 164 -23.16 -24.53 7.55
CA TYR A 164 -21.71 -24.62 7.68
C TYR A 164 -21.03 -24.76 6.29
N ASN A 165 -20.04 -23.92 6.03
CA ASN A 165 -19.30 -23.80 4.77
C ASN A 165 -20.11 -23.30 3.55
N ASP A 166 -21.28 -22.68 3.73
CA ASP A 166 -21.89 -21.86 2.68
C ASP A 166 -21.03 -20.64 2.37
N ILE A 167 -20.96 -20.25 1.09
CA ILE A 167 -20.31 -19.01 0.67
C ILE A 167 -21.31 -17.87 0.89
N ILE A 168 -21.02 -17.01 1.86
CA ILE A 168 -21.89 -15.89 2.26
C ILE A 168 -21.12 -14.56 2.16
N PRO A 169 -21.81 -13.41 2.12
CA PRO A 169 -21.15 -12.11 2.22
C PRO A 169 -20.25 -12.01 3.46
N ALA A 170 -19.07 -11.40 3.31
CA ALA A 170 -18.22 -11.04 4.44
C ALA A 170 -18.60 -9.65 4.96
N ASP A 171 -18.64 -9.51 6.29
CA ASP A 171 -18.82 -8.24 6.98
C ASP A 171 -17.79 -8.08 8.12
N HIS A 172 -17.98 -7.09 9.00
CA HIS A 172 -17.06 -6.80 10.10
C HIS A 172 -16.99 -7.88 11.19
N CYS A 173 -17.97 -8.79 11.27
CA CYS A 173 -18.06 -9.79 12.34
C CYS A 173 -18.14 -11.20 11.74
N LEU A 174 -16.98 -11.71 11.32
CA LEU A 174 -16.85 -12.97 10.58
C LEU A 174 -17.24 -14.21 11.41
N HIS A 175 -17.56 -15.30 10.72
CA HIS A 175 -18.04 -16.57 11.27
C HIS A 175 -16.91 -17.44 11.86
N ASP A 176 -16.11 -16.87 12.76
CA ASP A 176 -15.06 -17.55 13.53
C ASP A 176 -15.65 -18.64 14.46
N VAL A 177 -14.80 -19.46 15.10
CA VAL A 177 -15.26 -20.53 16.01
C VAL A 177 -16.05 -19.95 17.19
N GLN A 178 -15.65 -18.78 17.66
CA GLN A 178 -16.40 -18.02 18.66
C GLN A 178 -17.26 -16.95 17.98
N ASP A 179 -18.57 -17.00 18.23
CA ASP A 179 -19.51 -16.02 17.71
C ASP A 179 -19.49 -14.72 18.54
N MET A 180 -19.05 -13.63 17.92
CA MET A 180 -18.97 -12.30 18.53
C MET A 180 -20.11 -11.37 18.11
N SER A 181 -21.07 -11.87 17.32
CA SER A 181 -22.14 -11.06 16.73
C SER A 181 -23.22 -10.63 17.72
N GLY A 182 -23.32 -11.30 18.88
CA GLY A 182 -24.21 -10.93 19.97
C GLY A 182 -23.64 -9.86 20.92
N ILE A 183 -22.36 -9.51 20.83
CA ILE A 183 -21.69 -8.59 21.78
C ILE A 183 -21.78 -7.14 21.28
N ASN A 184 -23.01 -6.63 21.21
CA ASN A 184 -23.33 -5.35 20.60
C ASN A 184 -22.76 -4.15 21.36
N HIS A 185 -22.34 -3.13 20.61
CA HIS A 185 -22.01 -1.84 21.17
C HIS A 185 -23.29 -1.16 21.74
N PRO A 186 -23.26 -0.47 22.90
CA PRO A 186 -24.47 0.12 23.51
C PRO A 186 -25.19 1.19 22.68
N LYS A 187 -24.50 1.77 21.69
CA LYS A 187 -25.06 2.73 20.73
C LYS A 187 -25.41 2.11 19.38
N ALA A 188 -25.39 0.79 19.26
CA ALA A 188 -25.69 0.10 18.02
C ALA A 188 -27.16 0.21 17.64
N ASP A 189 -27.41 0.55 16.38
CA ASP A 189 -28.69 0.34 15.72
C ASP A 189 -28.65 -0.97 14.95
N LEU A 190 -29.25 -2.02 15.52
CA LEU A 190 -29.25 -3.35 14.91
C LEU A 190 -30.01 -3.39 13.58
N SER A 191 -30.97 -2.49 13.38
CA SER A 191 -31.69 -2.41 12.09
C SER A 191 -30.80 -1.97 10.93
N LYS A 192 -29.66 -1.34 11.25
CA LYS A 192 -28.61 -0.94 10.28
C LYS A 192 -27.49 -1.97 10.15
N GLY A 193 -27.62 -3.14 10.79
CA GLY A 193 -26.57 -4.15 10.78
C GLY A 193 -25.36 -3.82 11.67
N GLN A 194 -25.49 -2.91 12.65
CA GLN A 194 -24.42 -2.54 13.58
C GLN A 194 -24.21 -3.55 14.72
N TYR A 195 -24.32 -4.83 14.42
CA TYR A 195 -24.25 -5.89 15.42
C TYR A 195 -22.80 -6.28 15.77
N GLY A 196 -22.61 -6.81 16.98
CA GLY A 196 -21.37 -7.43 17.42
C GLY A 196 -20.16 -6.51 17.58
N CYS A 197 -18.99 -7.13 17.46
CA CYS A 197 -17.67 -6.52 17.49
C CYS A 197 -17.05 -6.48 16.08
N VAL A 198 -15.94 -5.75 15.93
CA VAL A 198 -15.26 -5.55 14.64
C VAL A 198 -13.96 -6.36 14.57
N GLY A 199 -13.76 -7.09 13.48
CA GLY A 199 -12.55 -7.83 13.12
C GLY A 199 -11.86 -7.27 11.87
N GLN A 200 -10.58 -7.56 11.69
CA GLN A 200 -9.77 -7.03 10.58
C GLN A 200 -9.92 -7.79 9.25
N GLY A 201 -10.54 -8.97 9.24
CA GLY A 201 -10.57 -9.85 8.05
C GLY A 201 -11.20 -9.20 6.81
N LEU A 202 -12.35 -8.52 6.98
CA LEU A 202 -12.97 -7.75 5.89
C LEU A 202 -12.03 -6.66 5.36
N HIS A 203 -11.36 -5.94 6.25
CA HIS A 203 -10.49 -4.82 5.89
C HIS A 203 -9.21 -5.28 5.19
N ILE A 204 -8.64 -6.43 5.59
CA ILE A 204 -7.54 -7.08 4.87
C ILE A 204 -8.01 -7.42 3.46
N ALA A 205 -9.16 -8.07 3.30
CA ALA A 205 -9.68 -8.44 1.99
C ALA A 205 -9.95 -7.22 1.10
N LYS A 206 -10.56 -6.15 1.64
CA LYS A 206 -10.78 -4.89 0.89
C LYS A 206 -9.48 -4.29 0.37
N LYS A 207 -8.40 -4.36 1.13
CA LYS A 207 -7.08 -3.84 0.74
C LYS A 207 -6.37 -4.74 -0.29
N LEU A 208 -6.69 -6.03 -0.32
CA LEU A 208 -6.16 -6.97 -1.31
C LEU A 208 -6.94 -6.97 -2.62
N LEU A 209 -8.24 -6.65 -2.58
CA LEU A 209 -9.14 -6.74 -3.73
C LEU A 209 -8.68 -5.98 -4.99
N PRO A 210 -8.04 -4.79 -4.90
CA PRO A 210 -7.51 -4.07 -6.05
C PRO A 210 -6.34 -4.77 -6.76
N TYR A 211 -5.70 -5.75 -6.11
CA TYR A 211 -4.51 -6.44 -6.62
C TYR A 211 -4.82 -7.82 -7.21
N ILE A 212 -6.11 -8.20 -7.30
CA ILE A 212 -6.53 -9.48 -7.90
C ILE A 212 -7.40 -9.24 -9.15
N PRO A 213 -7.45 -10.20 -10.09
CA PRO A 213 -8.28 -10.10 -11.30
C PRO A 213 -9.73 -9.70 -11.01
N GLN A 214 -10.32 -8.89 -11.90
CA GLN A 214 -11.71 -8.41 -11.74
C GLN A 214 -12.73 -9.55 -11.68
N ASN A 215 -12.48 -10.65 -12.40
CA ASN A 215 -13.30 -11.85 -12.37
C ASN A 215 -13.05 -12.75 -11.15
N ALA A 216 -12.07 -12.41 -10.30
CA ALA A 216 -11.79 -13.11 -9.05
C ALA A 216 -12.33 -12.34 -7.84
N GLY A 217 -12.63 -13.07 -6.77
CA GLY A 217 -13.01 -12.54 -5.46
C GLY A 217 -12.03 -12.97 -4.37
N ILE A 218 -12.34 -12.60 -3.13
CA ILE A 218 -11.63 -13.10 -1.93
C ILE A 218 -12.61 -13.91 -1.09
N LEU A 219 -12.24 -15.14 -0.75
CA LEU A 219 -12.99 -16.02 0.14
C LEU A 219 -12.24 -16.16 1.47
N LEU A 220 -12.76 -15.50 2.49
CA LEU A 220 -12.24 -15.58 3.86
C LEU A 220 -12.66 -16.89 4.51
N VAL A 221 -11.72 -17.52 5.23
CA VAL A 221 -11.98 -18.75 5.99
C VAL A 221 -11.73 -18.47 7.48
N PRO A 222 -12.73 -17.95 8.21
CA PRO A 222 -12.59 -17.57 9.62
C PRO A 222 -12.60 -18.82 10.53
N CYS A 223 -11.54 -18.97 11.31
CA CYS A 223 -11.22 -20.12 12.17
C CYS A 223 -10.61 -19.70 13.53
N CYS A 224 -10.73 -18.44 13.93
CA CYS A 224 -10.17 -17.96 15.19
C CYS A 224 -11.03 -18.37 16.40
N ARG A 225 -10.39 -18.43 17.57
CA ARG A 225 -11.06 -18.69 18.84
C ARG A 225 -10.43 -17.86 19.96
N GLY A 226 -11.18 -16.93 20.56
CA GLY A 226 -10.69 -16.16 21.71
C GLY A 226 -10.20 -17.04 22.85
N ALA A 227 -9.14 -16.62 23.54
CA ALA A 227 -8.51 -17.36 24.64
C ALA A 227 -8.00 -18.79 24.31
N SER A 228 -7.85 -19.15 23.03
CA SER A 228 -7.22 -20.41 22.65
C SER A 228 -5.70 -20.38 22.80
N ALA A 229 -5.09 -21.51 23.12
CA ALA A 229 -3.64 -21.66 23.29
C ALA A 229 -3.13 -22.98 22.72
N PHE A 230 -1.81 -23.14 22.62
CA PHE A 230 -1.22 -24.47 22.41
C PHE A 230 -1.12 -25.27 23.72
N THR A 231 -0.88 -24.58 24.84
CA THR A 231 -0.44 -25.23 26.08
C THR A 231 -1.50 -25.24 27.19
N THR A 232 -2.60 -24.54 27.00
CA THR A 232 -3.79 -24.52 27.87
C THR A 232 -5.09 -24.59 27.06
N GLY A 233 -6.24 -24.70 27.74
CA GLY A 233 -7.55 -24.82 27.10
C GLY A 233 -8.00 -26.25 26.82
N ASP A 234 -9.30 -26.41 26.61
CA ASP A 234 -9.94 -27.70 26.33
C ASP A 234 -9.78 -28.06 24.85
N ASP A 235 -9.62 -29.35 24.56
CA ASP A 235 -9.60 -29.83 23.16
C ASP A 235 -10.95 -29.56 22.47
N GLY A 236 -12.06 -29.76 23.18
CA GLY A 236 -13.40 -29.78 22.63
C GLY A 236 -13.59 -30.94 21.64
N SER A 237 -14.36 -30.72 20.58
CA SER A 237 -14.69 -31.74 19.58
C SER A 237 -14.75 -31.14 18.17
N PHE A 238 -14.62 -31.99 17.15
CA PHE A 238 -14.75 -31.60 15.75
C PHE A 238 -15.85 -32.43 15.07
N SER A 239 -16.59 -31.78 14.19
CA SER A 239 -17.66 -32.38 13.39
C SER A 239 -17.58 -31.88 11.96
N GLU A 240 -17.68 -32.77 10.98
CA GLU A 240 -17.64 -32.41 9.55
C GLU A 240 -18.79 -31.47 9.12
N VAL A 241 -19.90 -31.45 9.87
CA VAL A 241 -21.09 -30.65 9.52
C VAL A 241 -21.21 -29.33 10.30
N SER A 242 -20.39 -29.13 11.33
CA SER A 242 -20.47 -27.93 12.19
C SER A 242 -19.12 -27.36 12.61
N GLY A 243 -18.01 -28.03 12.28
CA GLY A 243 -16.66 -27.64 12.63
C GLY A 243 -16.30 -27.92 14.09
N ALA A 244 -15.31 -27.18 14.59
CA ALA A 244 -14.93 -27.18 16.00
C ALA A 244 -16.09 -26.73 16.90
N SER A 245 -16.26 -27.39 18.05
CA SER A 245 -17.24 -27.02 19.07
C SER A 245 -16.83 -25.74 19.81
N ALA A 246 -17.82 -25.06 20.42
CA ALA A 246 -17.60 -23.75 21.05
C ALA A 246 -16.61 -23.77 22.24
N ASP A 247 -16.46 -24.93 22.89
CA ASP A 247 -15.52 -25.19 23.98
C ASP A 247 -14.09 -25.54 23.51
N SER A 248 -13.89 -25.84 22.21
CA SER A 248 -12.55 -26.02 21.65
C SER A 248 -11.72 -24.76 21.84
N SER A 249 -10.62 -24.88 22.58
CA SER A 249 -9.69 -23.79 22.91
C SER A 249 -8.22 -24.23 22.88
N ARG A 250 -7.94 -25.44 22.34
CA ARG A 250 -6.60 -25.98 22.16
C ARG A 250 -6.19 -26.03 20.67
N TRP A 251 -5.11 -25.33 20.33
CA TRP A 251 -4.41 -25.48 19.05
C TRP A 251 -3.38 -26.62 19.10
N GLY A 252 -3.08 -27.20 17.95
CA GLY A 252 -2.10 -28.26 17.79
C GLY A 252 -2.51 -29.25 16.70
N ALA A 253 -1.54 -29.95 16.12
CA ALA A 253 -1.81 -30.98 15.12
C ALA A 253 -2.80 -32.03 15.67
N GLY A 254 -3.83 -32.35 14.87
CA GLY A 254 -4.89 -33.28 15.24
C GLY A 254 -5.91 -32.77 16.26
N LYS A 255 -5.79 -31.53 16.75
CA LYS A 255 -6.78 -30.92 17.65
C LYS A 255 -7.99 -30.38 16.88
N PRO A 256 -9.17 -30.24 17.51
CA PRO A 256 -10.37 -29.75 16.83
C PRO A 256 -10.24 -28.39 16.13
N LEU A 257 -9.55 -27.42 16.73
CA LEU A 257 -9.29 -26.12 16.06
C LEU A 257 -8.42 -26.27 14.80
N TYR A 258 -7.44 -27.18 14.83
CA TYR A 258 -6.63 -27.50 13.66
C TYR A 258 -7.43 -28.23 12.58
N GLN A 259 -8.27 -29.20 12.96
CA GLN A 259 -9.15 -29.92 12.04
C GLN A 259 -10.16 -28.97 11.38
N ASP A 260 -10.67 -27.99 12.13
CA ASP A 260 -11.54 -26.93 11.61
C ASP A 260 -10.81 -26.02 10.62
N LEU A 261 -9.60 -25.55 10.95
CA LEU A 261 -8.77 -24.78 10.00
C LEU A 261 -8.50 -25.56 8.70
N LEU A 262 -8.08 -26.82 8.81
CA LEU A 262 -7.78 -27.66 7.66
C LEU A 262 -9.03 -27.96 6.82
N SER A 263 -10.09 -28.46 7.44
CA SER A 263 -11.33 -28.86 6.73
C SER A 263 -11.98 -27.68 6.04
N ARG A 264 -12.05 -26.50 6.68
CA ARG A 264 -12.64 -25.30 6.08
C ARG A 264 -11.78 -24.73 4.96
N THR A 265 -10.46 -24.80 5.09
CA THR A 265 -9.56 -24.40 3.99
C THR A 265 -9.73 -25.33 2.79
N ARG A 266 -9.81 -26.64 3.00
CA ARG A 266 -10.10 -27.61 1.93
C ARG A 266 -11.46 -27.36 1.31
N ALA A 267 -12.51 -27.18 2.11
CA ALA A 267 -13.85 -26.87 1.62
C ALA A 267 -13.86 -25.62 0.75
N ALA A 268 -13.13 -24.56 1.14
CA ALA A 268 -13.00 -23.35 0.33
C ALA A 268 -12.33 -23.63 -1.03
N LEU A 269 -11.25 -24.42 -1.07
CA LEU A 269 -10.54 -24.76 -2.30
C LEU A 269 -11.34 -25.72 -3.19
N GLU A 270 -12.04 -26.68 -2.62
CA GLU A 270 -12.82 -27.69 -3.33
C GLU A 270 -14.11 -27.14 -3.94
N LYS A 271 -14.64 -26.01 -3.43
CA LYS A 271 -15.79 -25.31 -4.04
C LYS A 271 -15.55 -24.97 -5.51
N ASN A 272 -14.29 -24.72 -5.89
CA ASN A 272 -13.94 -24.40 -7.27
C ASN A 272 -12.44 -24.69 -7.52
N PRO A 273 -12.08 -25.52 -8.52
CA PRO A 273 -10.67 -25.87 -8.80
C PRO A 273 -9.80 -24.67 -9.24
N LYS A 274 -10.41 -23.55 -9.63
CA LYS A 274 -9.70 -22.28 -9.90
C LYS A 274 -9.37 -21.50 -8.62
N ASN A 275 -9.94 -21.85 -7.47
CA ASN A 275 -9.62 -21.17 -6.22
C ASN A 275 -8.13 -21.32 -5.89
N ARG A 276 -7.57 -20.29 -5.26
CA ARG A 276 -6.14 -20.22 -4.92
C ARG A 276 -5.92 -19.84 -3.46
N LEU A 277 -5.25 -20.70 -2.69
CA LEU A 277 -4.82 -20.40 -1.33
C LEU A 277 -3.69 -19.37 -1.38
N LEU A 278 -3.97 -18.16 -0.90
CA LEU A 278 -3.07 -17.01 -0.96
C LEU A 278 -2.05 -17.03 0.19
N ALA A 279 -2.53 -17.11 1.42
CA ALA A 279 -1.75 -17.09 2.65
C ALA A 279 -2.60 -17.61 3.81
N VAL A 280 -1.99 -17.89 4.96
CA VAL A 280 -2.71 -18.05 6.23
C VAL A 280 -2.39 -16.85 7.11
N VAL A 281 -3.40 -16.11 7.59
CA VAL A 281 -3.21 -15.05 8.59
C VAL A 281 -3.34 -15.67 9.98
N TRP A 282 -2.29 -15.52 10.78
CA TRP A 282 -2.18 -16.11 12.11
C TRP A 282 -1.93 -15.03 13.16
N MET A 283 -2.78 -14.94 14.18
CA MET A 283 -2.58 -14.03 15.31
C MET A 283 -2.85 -14.76 16.62
N GLN A 284 -1.79 -15.29 17.23
CA GLN A 284 -1.88 -16.09 18.44
C GLN A 284 -0.60 -16.08 19.26
N GLY A 285 -0.78 -16.13 20.58
CA GLY A 285 0.29 -16.40 21.54
C GLY A 285 -0.03 -15.94 22.94
N GLU A 286 -1.02 -15.05 23.12
CA GLU A 286 -1.26 -14.36 24.38
C GLU A 286 -1.63 -15.29 25.53
N ALA A 287 -2.43 -16.33 25.28
CA ALA A 287 -2.75 -17.32 26.30
C ALA A 287 -1.55 -18.21 26.67
N ASP A 288 -0.63 -18.48 25.72
CA ASP A 288 0.62 -19.18 26.00
C ASP A 288 1.62 -18.28 26.76
N LEU A 289 1.63 -16.96 26.52
CA LEU A 289 2.40 -16.00 27.32
C LEU A 289 2.01 -16.07 28.79
N ALA A 290 0.70 -16.03 29.07
CA ALA A 290 0.16 -16.10 30.43
C ALA A 290 0.50 -17.41 31.14
N SER A 291 0.59 -18.52 30.40
CA SER A 291 0.99 -19.83 30.94
C SER A 291 2.49 -19.94 31.26
N GLY A 292 3.33 -19.09 30.66
CA GLY A 292 4.78 -19.18 30.75
C GLY A 292 5.43 -20.33 29.98
N SER A 293 4.69 -20.98 29.07
CA SER A 293 5.17 -22.17 28.38
C SER A 293 6.23 -21.87 27.32
N GLN A 294 7.27 -22.71 27.29
CA GLN A 294 8.31 -22.69 26.25
C GLN A 294 8.00 -23.61 25.07
N GLN A 295 6.88 -24.35 25.11
CA GLN A 295 6.53 -25.36 24.10
C GLN A 295 5.84 -24.76 22.86
N HIS A 296 5.37 -23.51 22.95
CA HIS A 296 4.58 -22.86 21.91
C HIS A 296 5.21 -23.00 20.52
N ASN A 297 6.49 -22.64 20.35
CA ASN A 297 7.13 -22.62 19.02
C ASN A 297 7.22 -23.99 18.37
N GLY A 298 7.55 -25.02 19.16
CA GLY A 298 7.63 -26.39 18.66
C GLY A 298 6.26 -26.90 18.21
N LEU A 299 5.22 -26.61 19.01
CA LEU A 299 3.85 -26.99 18.69
C LEU A 299 3.30 -26.22 17.48
N PHE A 300 3.57 -24.92 17.39
CA PHE A 300 3.21 -24.08 16.25
C PHE A 300 3.87 -24.56 14.96
N THR A 301 5.19 -24.71 14.94
CA THR A 301 5.91 -25.16 13.74
C THR A 301 5.50 -26.57 13.31
N ALA A 302 5.28 -27.48 14.26
CA ALA A 302 4.73 -28.81 13.95
C ALA A 302 3.33 -28.71 13.33
N MET A 303 2.46 -27.84 13.84
CA MET A 303 1.12 -27.62 13.29
C MET A 303 1.17 -27.02 11.88
N VAL A 304 2.05 -26.04 11.62
CA VAL A 304 2.26 -25.45 10.28
C VAL A 304 2.76 -26.51 9.30
N GLN A 305 3.74 -27.33 9.70
CA GLN A 305 4.25 -28.42 8.87
C GLN A 305 3.15 -29.44 8.56
N GLN A 306 2.37 -29.84 9.57
CA GLN A 306 1.25 -30.76 9.39
C GLN A 306 0.19 -30.18 8.45
N PHE A 307 -0.20 -28.91 8.62
CA PHE A 307 -1.12 -28.21 7.71
C PHE A 307 -0.67 -28.27 6.25
N ARG A 308 0.62 -27.99 5.99
CA ARG A 308 1.18 -28.01 4.64
C ARG A 308 1.23 -29.43 4.06
N THR A 309 1.59 -30.42 4.88
CA THR A 309 1.55 -31.84 4.51
C THR A 309 0.14 -32.26 4.13
N ASP A 310 -0.84 -31.92 4.97
CA ASP A 310 -2.23 -32.30 4.76
C ASP A 310 -2.87 -31.53 3.59
N LEU A 311 -2.37 -30.34 3.21
CA LEU A 311 -2.80 -29.65 2.00
C LEU A 311 -2.06 -30.08 0.72
N SER A 312 -1.06 -30.94 0.80
CA SER A 312 -0.30 -31.38 -0.39
C SER A 312 -1.16 -31.95 -1.54
N PRO A 313 -2.31 -32.64 -1.31
CA PRO A 313 -3.19 -33.06 -2.42
C PRO A 313 -3.81 -31.90 -3.20
N LEU A 314 -3.87 -30.70 -2.61
CA LEU A 314 -4.39 -29.48 -3.21
C LEU A 314 -3.26 -28.46 -3.54
N ALA A 315 -2.00 -28.92 -3.62
CA ALA A 315 -0.85 -28.04 -3.84
C ALA A 315 -0.97 -27.19 -5.13
N ALA A 316 -1.59 -27.73 -6.19
CA ALA A 316 -1.85 -27.00 -7.44
C ALA A 316 -2.78 -25.78 -7.27
N GLN A 317 -3.56 -25.75 -6.18
CA GLN A 317 -4.41 -24.61 -5.80
C GLN A 317 -3.74 -23.70 -4.76
N CYS A 318 -2.45 -23.86 -4.49
CA CYS A 318 -1.68 -22.86 -3.74
C CYS A 318 -1.04 -21.89 -4.75
N VAL A 319 -0.95 -20.59 -4.43
CA VAL A 319 -0.44 -19.56 -5.38
C VAL A 319 0.98 -19.82 -5.90
N SER A 320 1.76 -20.63 -5.19
CA SER A 320 3.11 -21.07 -5.58
C SER A 320 3.15 -22.43 -6.29
N GLY A 321 1.99 -23.08 -6.49
CA GLY A 321 1.88 -24.48 -6.89
C GLY A 321 2.37 -25.47 -5.83
N ASN A 322 2.65 -25.01 -4.60
CA ASN A 322 3.26 -25.82 -3.55
C ASN A 322 2.72 -25.46 -2.16
N ALA A 323 2.02 -26.40 -1.51
CA ALA A 323 1.53 -26.24 -0.15
C ALA A 323 2.66 -25.94 0.86
N GLY A 324 3.86 -26.47 0.63
CA GLY A 324 5.05 -26.27 1.46
C GLY A 324 5.53 -24.81 1.54
N THR A 325 5.18 -23.98 0.57
CA THR A 325 5.61 -22.57 0.49
C THR A 325 4.49 -21.57 0.75
N VAL A 326 3.27 -22.03 1.09
CA VAL A 326 2.18 -21.13 1.48
C VAL A 326 2.61 -20.26 2.66
N PRO A 327 2.58 -18.92 2.51
CA PRO A 327 3.06 -18.01 3.54
C PRO A 327 2.11 -17.99 4.75
N TRP A 328 2.68 -18.08 5.95
CA TRP A 328 1.98 -17.83 7.20
C TRP A 328 2.34 -16.44 7.70
N ILE A 329 1.36 -15.54 7.65
CA ILE A 329 1.50 -14.13 8.03
C ILE A 329 1.13 -14.01 9.51
N CYS A 330 2.15 -13.98 10.36
CA CYS A 330 2.03 -14.02 11.81
C CYS A 330 2.02 -12.60 12.37
N GLY A 331 0.83 -12.12 12.73
CA GLY A 331 0.66 -10.81 13.33
C GLY A 331 1.12 -10.76 14.80
N ASP A 332 1.60 -9.59 15.18
CA ASP A 332 2.01 -9.22 16.53
C ASP A 332 0.80 -9.06 17.49
N THR A 333 1.07 -8.72 18.75
CA THR A 333 0.06 -8.48 19.79
C THR A 333 0.13 -7.06 20.37
N THR A 334 -0.81 -6.71 21.24
CA THR A 334 -0.91 -5.37 21.85
C THR A 334 0.27 -5.10 22.79
N TYR A 335 0.53 -3.81 23.07
CA TYR A 335 1.59 -3.43 24.01
C TYR A 335 1.38 -4.01 25.41
N TYR A 336 0.13 -4.25 25.84
CA TYR A 336 -0.18 -4.81 27.15
C TYR A 336 0.52 -6.15 27.37
N TRP A 337 0.35 -7.08 26.42
CA TRP A 337 0.94 -8.42 26.50
C TRP A 337 2.46 -8.38 26.49
N LYS A 338 3.05 -7.47 25.71
CA LYS A 338 4.51 -7.29 25.67
C LYS A 338 5.05 -6.74 26.97
N ASN A 339 4.39 -5.76 27.55
CA ASN A 339 4.83 -5.12 28.78
C ASN A 339 4.65 -6.07 29.99
N THR A 340 3.56 -6.82 30.03
CA THR A 340 3.25 -7.73 31.13
C THR A 340 4.10 -9.01 31.09
N TYR A 341 4.41 -9.51 29.90
CA TYR A 341 5.13 -10.77 29.69
C TYR A 341 6.40 -10.61 28.85
N ALA A 342 7.19 -9.55 29.08
CA ALA A 342 8.33 -9.20 28.24
C ALA A 342 9.31 -10.37 27.97
N THR A 343 9.59 -11.18 29.01
CA THR A 343 10.48 -12.34 28.87
C THR A 343 9.86 -13.46 28.03
N GLN A 344 8.58 -13.78 28.28
CA GLN A 344 7.86 -14.83 27.56
C GLN A 344 7.54 -14.39 26.12
N TYR A 345 7.37 -13.08 25.88
CA TYR A 345 7.08 -12.50 24.58
C TYR A 345 8.21 -12.82 23.59
N GLU A 346 9.47 -12.66 23.96
CA GLU A 346 10.58 -13.03 23.08
C GLU A 346 10.65 -14.55 22.84
N THR A 347 10.17 -15.36 23.79
CA THR A 347 10.07 -16.81 23.57
C THR A 347 9.00 -17.14 22.54
N VAL A 348 7.80 -16.56 22.63
CA VAL A 348 6.66 -16.86 21.74
C VAL A 348 6.75 -16.07 20.43
N TYR A 349 6.68 -14.75 20.50
CA TYR A 349 6.64 -13.86 19.33
C TYR A 349 8.03 -13.59 18.75
N GLY A 350 9.09 -13.60 19.56
CA GLY A 350 10.46 -13.50 19.06
C GLY A 350 10.85 -14.69 18.18
N ALA A 351 10.28 -15.86 18.41
CA ALA A 351 10.50 -17.02 17.55
C ALA A 351 9.86 -16.88 16.17
N TYR A 352 8.66 -16.31 16.05
CA TYR A 352 8.04 -16.05 14.74
C TYR A 352 8.97 -15.25 13.81
N LYS A 353 9.72 -14.28 14.36
CA LYS A 353 10.69 -13.45 13.60
C LYS A 353 11.82 -14.27 12.96
N ASN A 354 12.13 -15.44 13.52
CA ASN A 354 13.26 -16.29 13.12
C ASN A 354 12.84 -17.43 12.17
N LEU A 355 11.59 -17.44 11.71
CA LEU A 355 11.03 -18.52 10.89
C LEU A 355 10.85 -18.16 9.41
N THR A 356 11.44 -17.05 8.94
CA THR A 356 11.34 -16.59 7.53
C THR A 356 11.75 -17.67 6.53
N ALA A 357 12.78 -18.46 6.84
CA ALA A 357 13.23 -19.57 6.00
C ALA A 357 12.17 -20.68 5.82
N GLN A 358 11.17 -20.72 6.69
CA GLN A 358 10.04 -21.66 6.65
C GLN A 358 8.78 -21.00 6.04
N ASN A 359 8.90 -19.87 5.35
CA ASN A 359 7.77 -19.08 4.82
C ASN A 359 6.78 -18.67 5.92
N ILE A 360 7.30 -18.30 7.08
CA ILE A 360 6.55 -17.76 8.21
C ILE A 360 7.08 -16.35 8.45
N PHE A 361 6.21 -15.35 8.32
CA PHE A 361 6.59 -13.95 8.28
C PHE A 361 5.93 -13.20 9.42
N PHE A 362 6.74 -12.58 10.28
CA PHE A 362 6.25 -11.79 11.40
C PHE A 362 5.87 -10.37 10.96
N VAL A 363 4.69 -9.89 11.38
CA VAL A 363 4.18 -8.56 11.07
C VAL A 363 4.04 -7.73 12.35
N PRO A 364 4.90 -6.72 12.58
CA PRO A 364 4.89 -5.93 13.80
C PRO A 364 3.68 -4.99 13.86
N PHE A 365 3.07 -4.85 15.03
CA PHE A 365 1.95 -3.92 15.27
C PHE A 365 2.21 -2.96 16.43
N LEU A 366 3.33 -3.06 17.15
CA LEU A 366 3.48 -2.35 18.42
C LEU A 366 3.26 -0.84 18.32
N THR A 367 3.98 -0.18 17.40
CA THR A 367 3.88 1.26 17.19
C THR A 367 3.48 1.59 15.76
N ASP A 368 2.79 2.72 15.60
CA ASP A 368 2.66 3.40 14.32
C ASP A 368 4.00 4.00 13.88
N GLU A 369 3.98 4.69 12.73
CA GLU A 369 5.15 5.33 12.13
C GLU A 369 5.69 6.50 12.97
N ASN A 370 4.93 6.95 13.97
CA ASN A 370 5.27 8.04 14.90
C ASN A 370 5.74 7.54 16.26
N GLY A 371 5.90 6.22 16.44
CA GLY A 371 6.29 5.61 17.71
C GLY A 371 5.16 5.53 18.73
N GLN A 372 3.91 5.84 18.36
CA GLN A 372 2.76 5.70 19.23
C GLN A 372 2.23 4.28 19.21
N ASN A 373 1.84 3.76 20.37
CA ASN A 373 1.28 2.42 20.47
C ASN A 373 0.04 2.26 19.58
N THR A 374 -0.08 1.12 18.90
CA THR A 374 -1.29 0.82 18.15
C THR A 374 -2.51 0.80 19.08
N PRO A 375 -3.58 1.55 18.77
CA PRO A 375 -4.71 1.71 19.67
C PRO A 375 -5.42 0.42 20.05
N THR A 376 -5.65 0.27 21.35
CA THR A 376 -6.39 -0.84 21.95
C THR A 376 -7.81 -0.46 22.32
N ASN A 377 -8.60 -1.40 22.85
CA ASN A 377 -9.92 -1.09 23.40
C ASN A 377 -9.87 -0.27 24.72
N ALA A 378 -8.68 0.14 25.19
CA ALA A 378 -8.58 1.11 26.27
C ALA A 378 -9.38 2.38 25.87
N PRO A 379 -10.32 2.86 26.70
CA PRO A 379 -11.18 4.00 26.34
C PRO A 379 -10.45 5.27 25.89
N ALA A 380 -9.24 5.52 26.40
CA ALA A 380 -8.42 6.67 26.02
C ALA A 380 -7.81 6.53 24.61
N GLU A 381 -7.68 5.32 24.10
CA GLU A 381 -7.04 5.00 22.81
C GLU A 381 -8.06 4.77 21.69
N ASP A 382 -9.32 4.46 22.04
CA ASP A 382 -10.43 4.32 21.11
C ASP A 382 -11.52 5.37 21.37
N PRO A 383 -11.24 6.65 21.08
CA PRO A 383 -12.19 7.74 21.31
C PRO A 383 -13.34 7.73 20.30
N ASP A 384 -14.45 8.36 20.68
CA ASP A 384 -15.54 8.64 19.76
C ASP A 384 -15.07 9.56 18.62
N ILE A 385 -15.55 9.27 17.41
CA ILE A 385 -15.38 10.12 16.23
C ILE A 385 -16.78 10.43 15.69
N VAL A 386 -17.45 11.35 16.37
CA VAL A 386 -18.85 11.72 16.11
C VAL A 386 -19.08 12.12 14.65
N ALA A 387 -18.08 12.77 14.01
CA ALA A 387 -18.16 13.23 12.63
C ALA A 387 -18.43 12.10 11.60
N VAL A 388 -18.05 10.86 11.91
CA VAL A 388 -18.31 9.69 11.04
C VAL A 388 -19.27 8.69 11.71
N GLY A 389 -20.00 9.14 12.74
CA GLY A 389 -20.93 8.31 13.50
C GLY A 389 -20.26 7.19 14.31
N TYR A 390 -18.95 7.26 14.53
CA TYR A 390 -18.21 6.26 15.28
C TYR A 390 -18.23 6.57 16.78
N TYR A 391 -18.61 5.58 17.57
CA TYR A 391 -18.48 5.61 19.02
C TYR A 391 -17.51 4.50 19.42
N GLY A 392 -16.46 4.88 20.13
CA GLY A 392 -15.37 3.98 20.50
C GLY A 392 -15.67 3.19 21.77
N ALA A 393 -14.66 2.45 22.23
CA ALA A 393 -14.77 1.52 23.35
C ALA A 393 -15.17 2.17 24.70
N ALA A 394 -15.07 3.50 24.83
CA ALA A 394 -15.47 4.24 26.03
C ALA A 394 -16.97 4.12 26.37
N SER A 395 -17.82 3.93 25.37
CA SER A 395 -19.27 3.79 25.56
C SER A 395 -19.68 2.43 26.13
N ARG A 396 -18.78 1.43 26.13
CA ARG A 396 -19.07 0.11 26.70
C ARG A 396 -19.01 0.16 28.23
N THR A 397 -19.81 -0.70 28.87
CA THR A 397 -19.76 -0.98 30.31
C THR A 397 -19.39 -2.45 30.56
N GLN A 398 -19.16 -2.84 31.82
CA GLN A 398 -18.79 -4.22 32.18
C GLN A 398 -19.73 -5.28 31.61
N GLY A 399 -21.03 -4.99 31.46
CA GLY A 399 -22.00 -5.91 30.84
C GLY A 399 -21.88 -6.07 29.32
N SER A 400 -20.98 -5.34 28.67
CA SER A 400 -20.81 -5.30 27.22
C SER A 400 -19.35 -5.43 26.77
N PHE A 401 -18.39 -5.55 27.69
CA PHE A 401 -16.98 -5.74 27.34
C PHE A 401 -16.72 -7.13 26.78
N VAL A 402 -15.77 -7.25 25.86
CA VAL A 402 -15.21 -8.53 25.44
C VAL A 402 -14.27 -9.11 26.49
N SER A 403 -13.62 -8.26 27.29
CA SER A 403 -12.76 -8.62 28.42
C SER A 403 -12.63 -7.47 29.42
N THR A 404 -12.35 -7.78 30.69
CA THR A 404 -12.08 -6.75 31.72
C THR A 404 -10.77 -6.01 31.45
N GLN A 405 -9.73 -6.70 31.02
CA GLN A 405 -8.48 -6.09 30.59
C GLN A 405 -8.66 -5.53 29.18
N ARG A 406 -8.82 -4.21 29.05
CA ARG A 406 -9.24 -3.57 27.79
C ARG A 406 -8.11 -3.44 26.77
N ASP A 407 -6.92 -3.06 27.22
CA ASP A 407 -5.70 -2.94 26.41
C ASP A 407 -5.11 -4.28 25.91
N SER A 408 -5.69 -5.41 26.34
CA SER A 408 -5.32 -6.74 25.84
C SER A 408 -5.80 -7.01 24.40
N HIS A 409 -6.67 -6.16 23.85
CA HIS A 409 -7.25 -6.30 22.52
C HIS A 409 -7.14 -5.03 21.70
N PHE A 410 -6.81 -5.16 20.41
CA PHE A 410 -6.81 -4.03 19.47
C PHE A 410 -8.22 -3.46 19.24
N SER A 411 -8.30 -2.13 19.10
CA SER A 411 -9.54 -1.38 18.83
C SER A 411 -10.16 -1.68 17.48
N SER A 412 -11.45 -1.38 17.30
CA SER A 412 -12.11 -1.44 15.99
C SER A 412 -11.41 -0.51 14.98
N TRP A 413 -10.98 0.67 15.41
CA TRP A 413 -10.28 1.62 14.55
C TRP A 413 -8.92 1.10 14.07
N ALA A 414 -8.12 0.50 14.96
CA ALA A 414 -6.84 -0.11 14.59
C ALA A 414 -7.00 -1.28 13.60
N ARG A 415 -8.08 -2.07 13.73
CA ARG A 415 -8.42 -3.18 12.82
C ARG A 415 -8.78 -2.70 11.42
N ARG A 416 -9.48 -1.57 11.29
CA ARG A 416 -9.80 -0.90 10.00
C ARG A 416 -8.56 -0.32 9.33
N GLY A 417 -7.65 0.26 10.12
CA GLY A 417 -6.42 0.90 9.66
C GLY A 417 -5.19 -0.01 9.75
N ILE A 418 -4.26 0.40 10.61
CA ILE A 418 -2.87 -0.09 10.67
C ILE A 418 -2.72 -1.62 10.70
N ILE A 419 -3.59 -2.36 11.38
CA ILE A 419 -3.49 -3.83 11.48
C ILE A 419 -3.74 -4.46 10.10
N SER A 420 -4.82 -4.06 9.44
CA SER A 420 -5.13 -4.59 8.12
C SER A 420 -4.21 -4.02 7.03
N ASP A 421 -3.68 -2.80 7.18
CA ASP A 421 -2.65 -2.25 6.28
C ASP A 421 -1.40 -3.12 6.29
N ARG A 422 -0.86 -3.40 7.47
CA ARG A 422 0.38 -4.17 7.61
C ARG A 422 0.20 -5.64 7.22
N LEU A 423 -0.93 -6.25 7.58
CA LEU A 423 -1.23 -7.64 7.18
C LEU A 423 -1.42 -7.77 5.66
N SER A 424 -2.19 -6.88 5.03
CA SER A 424 -2.38 -6.92 3.57
C SER A 424 -1.07 -6.66 2.81
N SER A 425 -0.26 -5.71 3.28
CA SER A 425 1.08 -5.43 2.73
C SER A 425 2.00 -6.66 2.81
N ALA A 426 2.02 -7.36 3.96
CA ALA A 426 2.79 -8.58 4.11
C ALA A 426 2.29 -9.72 3.20
N ILE A 427 0.97 -9.86 3.04
CA ILE A 427 0.39 -10.82 2.09
C ILE A 427 0.83 -10.51 0.65
N LEU A 428 0.75 -9.25 0.21
CA LEU A 428 1.22 -8.85 -1.12
C LEU A 428 2.72 -9.09 -1.30
N LEU A 429 3.51 -8.80 -0.27
CA LEU A 429 4.96 -9.00 -0.30
C LEU A 429 5.38 -10.46 -0.40
N HIS A 430 4.65 -11.39 0.22
CA HIS A 430 5.07 -12.79 0.37
C HIS A 430 4.26 -13.79 -0.45
N ALA A 431 3.01 -13.47 -0.77
CA ALA A 431 2.15 -14.27 -1.65
C ALA A 431 1.98 -13.64 -3.05
N GLY A 432 2.00 -12.30 -3.12
CA GLY A 432 1.73 -11.53 -4.34
C GLY A 432 2.83 -11.52 -5.40
N ARG A 433 4.02 -12.07 -5.11
CA ARG A 433 5.11 -12.25 -6.11
C ARG A 433 4.92 -13.46 -7.04
N THR A 434 3.75 -14.10 -7.01
CA THR A 434 3.41 -15.27 -7.83
C THR A 434 2.66 -14.82 -9.09
N ALA A 435 2.93 -15.48 -10.22
CA ALA A 435 2.38 -15.12 -11.53
C ALA A 435 0.85 -15.08 -11.57
N GLU A 436 0.17 -15.88 -10.73
CA GLU A 436 -1.30 -15.93 -10.66
C GLU A 436 -1.90 -14.68 -9.99
N VAL A 437 -1.28 -14.13 -8.94
CA VAL A 437 -1.75 -12.92 -8.24
C VAL A 437 -1.44 -11.66 -9.04
N MET A 438 -0.29 -11.63 -9.73
CA MET A 438 0.10 -10.50 -10.59
C MET A 438 -0.69 -10.39 -11.90
N GLY A 439 -1.57 -11.36 -12.20
CA GLY A 439 -2.51 -11.31 -13.32
C GLY A 439 -3.72 -10.39 -13.08
N GLY A 440 -3.87 -9.83 -11.87
CA GLY A 440 -4.86 -8.79 -11.59
C GLY A 440 -4.46 -7.46 -12.21
N HIS A 441 -5.11 -7.07 -13.30
CA HIS A 441 -4.92 -5.75 -13.89
C HIS A 441 -5.24 -4.63 -12.88
N ALA A 442 -4.37 -3.61 -12.91
CA ALA A 442 -4.61 -2.31 -12.33
C ALA A 442 -6.03 -1.81 -12.63
N VAL A 443 -6.62 -1.14 -11.64
CA VAL A 443 -7.89 -0.42 -11.76
C VAL A 443 -7.85 0.45 -13.02
N THR A 444 -8.59 0.02 -14.03
CA THR A 444 -8.96 0.85 -15.19
C THR A 444 -10.16 1.70 -14.75
N PRO A 445 -10.16 3.02 -15.01
CA PRO A 445 -11.33 3.87 -14.82
C PRO A 445 -12.50 3.42 -15.71
N PRO A 446 -13.76 3.79 -15.42
CA PRO A 446 -14.94 3.36 -16.19
C PRO A 446 -14.89 3.88 -17.63
N ASP A 447 -15.36 3.05 -18.57
CA ASP A 447 -15.54 3.38 -19.99
C ASP A 447 -16.47 4.59 -20.21
N GLU A 448 -15.95 5.65 -20.83
CA GLU A 448 -16.72 6.53 -21.73
C GLU A 448 -16.16 6.38 -23.16
N LYS A 449 -17.05 6.07 -24.10
CA LYS A 449 -16.82 6.04 -25.55
C LYS A 449 -17.15 7.43 -26.15
N PRO A 450 -16.73 7.80 -27.37
CA PRO A 450 -15.38 8.13 -27.83
C PRO A 450 -15.23 9.60 -28.31
N SER A 451 -13.96 10.05 -28.36
CA SER A 451 -13.33 11.08 -29.22
C SER A 451 -13.44 12.58 -28.87
N PRO A 452 -12.46 13.43 -29.29
CA PRO A 452 -11.08 13.15 -29.72
C PRO A 452 -10.04 14.02 -28.96
N ASP A 453 -8.98 13.40 -28.45
CA ASP A 453 -7.59 13.80 -28.70
C ASP A 453 -6.64 12.91 -27.89
N THR A 454 -5.52 12.60 -28.54
CA THR A 454 -4.79 11.33 -28.48
C THR A 454 -3.87 11.19 -27.25
N PRO A 455 -3.58 9.95 -26.77
CA PRO A 455 -3.08 9.65 -25.44
C PRO A 455 -1.56 9.46 -25.36
N SER A 456 -0.99 9.66 -24.16
CA SER A 456 0.31 9.07 -23.79
C SER A 456 0.05 7.77 -23.05
N THR A 457 0.15 6.65 -23.78
CA THR A 457 0.10 5.27 -23.30
C THR A 457 1.20 4.96 -22.26
N PRO A 458 0.93 4.15 -21.22
CA PRO A 458 1.96 3.36 -20.56
C PRO A 458 2.53 2.35 -21.56
N SER A 459 3.85 2.24 -21.63
CA SER A 459 4.57 1.27 -22.45
C SER A 459 4.00 -0.15 -22.32
N THR A 460 3.70 -0.74 -23.48
CA THR A 460 3.01 -2.02 -23.72
C THR A 460 3.88 -3.27 -23.59
N ASP A 461 4.83 -3.32 -22.65
CA ASP A 461 5.59 -4.54 -22.42
C ASP A 461 5.20 -5.11 -21.06
N GLY A 462 4.24 -6.04 -21.07
CA GLY A 462 3.80 -6.85 -19.91
C GLY A 462 4.87 -7.81 -19.39
N LYS A 463 6.10 -7.33 -19.22
CA LYS A 463 7.25 -8.08 -18.73
C LYS A 463 7.49 -7.67 -17.27
N SER A 464 7.27 -8.61 -16.34
CA SER A 464 7.75 -8.48 -14.96
C SER A 464 9.27 -8.20 -14.98
N MET A 465 9.79 -7.32 -14.12
CA MET A 465 11.22 -6.98 -14.08
C MET A 465 11.91 -7.53 -12.82
N THR A 466 13.21 -7.81 -12.92
CA THR A 466 14.13 -8.13 -11.81
C THR A 466 15.08 -6.96 -11.59
N THR A 467 15.23 -6.52 -10.34
CA THR A 467 16.24 -5.52 -9.96
C THR A 467 17.64 -6.13 -9.99
N LEU A 468 18.54 -5.60 -10.82
CA LEU A 468 19.95 -6.00 -10.84
C LEU A 468 20.70 -5.42 -9.64
N PHE A 469 20.51 -4.12 -9.40
CA PHE A 469 21.04 -3.41 -8.25
C PHE A 469 20.25 -2.11 -8.03
N SER A 470 20.32 -1.60 -6.80
CA SER A 470 19.63 -0.36 -6.44
C SER A 470 20.38 0.41 -5.35
N TYR A 471 20.08 1.71 -5.27
CA TYR A 471 20.24 2.51 -4.08
C TYR A 471 18.85 2.92 -3.58
N ARG A 472 18.61 2.83 -2.26
CA ARG A 472 17.41 3.39 -1.60
C ARG A 472 17.80 4.10 -0.31
N ALA A 473 17.40 5.35 -0.16
CA ALA A 473 17.66 6.14 1.04
C ALA A 473 16.95 5.57 2.29
N SER A 474 15.88 4.79 2.11
CA SER A 474 15.15 4.10 3.17
C SER A 474 15.79 2.78 3.63
N GLU A 475 16.73 2.22 2.86
CA GLU A 475 17.39 0.95 3.19
C GLU A 475 18.72 1.18 3.90
N SER A 476 19.07 0.30 4.85
CA SER A 476 20.33 0.38 5.60
C SER A 476 20.61 1.77 6.21
N GLY A 477 19.54 2.49 6.61
CA GLY A 477 19.63 3.88 7.09
C GLY A 477 20.16 4.88 6.06
N GLY A 478 20.02 4.59 4.77
CA GLY A 478 20.50 5.38 3.64
C GLY A 478 22.00 5.25 3.36
N ALA A 479 22.72 4.39 4.10
CA ALA A 479 24.15 4.20 3.94
C ALA A 479 24.51 3.57 2.59
N LEU A 480 25.45 4.18 1.88
CA LEU A 480 25.88 3.76 0.54
C LEU A 480 26.62 2.41 0.53
N THR A 481 27.60 2.23 1.42
CA THR A 481 28.50 1.05 1.41
C THR A 481 27.78 -0.29 1.63
N PRO A 482 26.83 -0.43 2.58
CA PRO A 482 26.06 -1.67 2.73
C PRO A 482 25.23 -2.04 1.50
N GLN A 483 24.87 -1.04 0.67
CA GLN A 483 24.13 -1.22 -0.57
C GLN A 483 25.06 -1.38 -1.79
N GLY A 484 26.38 -1.47 -1.58
CA GLY A 484 27.38 -1.65 -2.65
C GLY A 484 27.79 -0.38 -3.39
N TRP A 485 27.41 0.81 -2.89
CA TRP A 485 27.74 2.09 -3.51
C TRP A 485 28.96 2.74 -2.85
N GLY A 486 29.80 3.39 -3.67
CA GLY A 486 30.86 4.28 -3.22
C GLY A 486 30.57 5.73 -3.60
N ALA A 487 31.04 6.69 -2.81
CA ALA A 487 30.94 8.11 -3.14
C ALA A 487 32.20 8.89 -2.78
N GLU A 488 32.55 9.88 -3.60
CA GLU A 488 33.73 10.73 -3.42
C GLU A 488 33.49 12.14 -3.97
N GLY A 489 34.40 13.08 -3.67
CA GLY A 489 34.44 14.41 -4.29
C GLY A 489 33.41 15.42 -3.78
N GLY A 490 32.52 15.02 -2.87
CA GLY A 490 31.52 15.87 -2.21
C GLY A 490 31.17 15.39 -0.80
N SER A 491 30.01 15.82 -0.32
CA SER A 491 29.39 15.30 0.91
C SER A 491 28.12 14.54 0.58
N ALA A 492 27.97 13.36 1.16
CA ALA A 492 26.78 12.53 1.07
C ALA A 492 26.22 12.36 2.49
N ALA A 493 25.05 12.93 2.74
CA ALA A 493 24.41 12.91 4.06
C ALA A 493 22.96 12.43 3.93
N VAL A 494 22.58 11.47 4.76
CA VAL A 494 21.18 11.03 4.84
C VAL A 494 20.40 12.07 5.65
N VAL A 495 19.34 12.61 5.06
CA VAL A 495 18.49 13.65 5.65
C VAL A 495 17.04 13.18 5.69
N ASP A 496 16.27 13.74 6.61
CA ASP A 496 14.82 13.61 6.61
C ASP A 496 14.21 14.46 5.49
N ASP A 497 13.31 13.85 4.71
CA ASP A 497 12.55 14.52 3.67
C ASP A 497 11.18 13.87 3.51
N ALA A 498 10.12 14.58 3.90
CA ALA A 498 8.76 14.05 3.94
C ALA A 498 8.21 13.64 2.55
N GLY A 499 8.79 14.15 1.46
CA GLY A 499 8.41 13.77 0.09
C GLY A 499 9.16 12.53 -0.45
N ALA A 500 10.17 12.03 0.28
CA ALA A 500 10.88 10.80 -0.07
C ALA A 500 10.06 9.56 0.30
N SER A 501 10.23 8.46 -0.44
CA SER A 501 9.34 7.27 -0.33
C SER A 501 9.43 6.54 1.03
N GLY A 502 10.45 6.83 1.83
CA GLY A 502 10.59 6.35 3.21
C GLY A 502 10.95 7.45 4.21
N GLY A 503 10.58 8.71 3.91
CA GLY A 503 10.88 9.87 4.76
C GLY A 503 12.35 10.26 4.84
N LYS A 504 13.24 9.58 4.09
CA LYS A 504 14.68 9.80 4.07
C LYS A 504 15.17 10.02 2.64
N ALA A 505 16.15 10.89 2.47
CA ALA A 505 16.83 11.12 1.19
C ALA A 505 18.34 11.23 1.40
N LEU A 506 19.12 10.88 0.39
CA LEU A 506 20.56 11.16 0.35
C LEU A 506 20.79 12.56 -0.22
N LYS A 507 21.17 13.50 0.62
CA LYS A 507 21.61 14.83 0.19
C LYS A 507 23.06 14.78 -0.27
N LEU A 508 23.25 15.04 -1.55
CA LEU A 508 24.56 15.18 -2.21
C LEU A 508 24.86 16.67 -2.38
N THR A 509 25.93 17.13 -1.74
CA THR A 509 26.41 18.50 -1.83
C THR A 509 27.85 18.55 -2.32
N LYS A 510 28.14 19.60 -3.09
CA LYS A 510 29.46 19.87 -3.63
C LYS A 510 30.42 20.36 -2.55
N GLN A 511 31.69 19.94 -2.66
CA GLN A 511 32.82 20.60 -2.02
C GLN A 511 33.48 21.56 -3.01
N THR A 512 33.88 22.75 -2.55
CA THR A 512 34.46 23.80 -3.41
C THR A 512 35.60 23.26 -4.28
N GLY A 513 35.49 23.46 -5.59
CA GLY A 513 36.51 23.05 -6.58
C GLY A 513 36.52 21.57 -6.94
N LYS A 514 35.62 20.74 -6.39
CA LYS A 514 35.51 19.30 -6.70
C LYS A 514 34.12 18.96 -7.25
N SER A 515 34.06 18.02 -8.19
CA SER A 515 32.81 17.36 -8.59
C SER A 515 32.54 16.19 -7.64
N TRP A 516 31.29 15.98 -7.25
CA TRP A 516 30.90 14.82 -6.48
C TRP A 516 30.45 13.69 -7.40
N PHE A 517 30.64 12.45 -6.96
CA PHE A 517 30.00 11.30 -7.59
C PHE A 517 29.64 10.23 -6.58
N MET A 518 28.63 9.43 -6.92
CA MET A 518 28.41 8.10 -6.37
C MET A 518 28.43 7.07 -7.49
N GLN A 519 28.87 5.85 -7.21
CA GLN A 519 29.02 4.81 -8.22
C GLN A 519 28.77 3.41 -7.69
N TYR A 520 28.38 2.52 -8.59
CA TYR A 520 28.18 1.09 -8.38
C TYR A 520 28.92 0.29 -9.45
N ASP A 521 29.46 -0.87 -9.10
CA ASP A 521 30.08 -1.82 -10.04
C ASP A 521 28.98 -2.57 -10.81
N ALA A 522 28.56 -1.98 -11.93
CA ALA A 522 27.34 -2.34 -12.64
C ALA A 522 27.52 -3.40 -13.74
N GLY A 523 28.77 -3.75 -14.07
CA GLY A 523 29.07 -4.61 -15.21
C GLY A 523 28.84 -3.90 -16.55
N ASN A 524 28.87 -4.67 -17.64
CA ASN A 524 28.75 -4.13 -19.00
C ASN A 524 27.29 -3.95 -19.47
N GLY A 525 26.30 -4.25 -18.62
CA GLY A 525 24.87 -4.09 -18.92
C GLY A 525 24.33 -4.97 -20.05
N ALA A 526 24.99 -6.09 -20.38
CA ALA A 526 24.53 -7.00 -21.45
C ALA A 526 23.08 -7.47 -21.25
N ASP A 527 22.69 -7.84 -20.03
CA ASP A 527 21.33 -8.26 -19.70
C ASP A 527 20.28 -7.17 -20.00
N LEU A 528 20.63 -5.90 -19.78
CA LEU A 528 19.73 -4.76 -20.03
C LEU A 528 19.49 -4.55 -21.52
N LEU A 529 20.52 -4.73 -22.35
CA LEU A 529 20.39 -4.70 -23.81
C LEU A 529 19.65 -5.93 -24.35
N GLU A 530 19.96 -7.12 -23.83
CA GLU A 530 19.39 -8.38 -24.30
C GLU A 530 17.90 -8.48 -23.98
N LYS A 531 17.51 -8.21 -22.73
CA LYS A 531 16.15 -8.44 -22.24
C LYS A 531 15.30 -7.17 -22.24
N GLY A 532 15.94 -6.00 -22.23
CA GLY A 532 15.28 -4.71 -22.00
C GLY A 532 15.04 -4.49 -20.52
N GLY A 533 14.64 -3.28 -20.15
CA GLY A 533 14.52 -2.92 -18.74
C GLY A 533 14.49 -1.42 -18.51
N LEU A 534 14.76 -1.00 -17.27
CA LEU A 534 14.65 0.37 -16.82
C LEU A 534 15.86 0.78 -15.97
N VAL A 535 16.45 1.93 -16.28
CA VAL A 535 17.39 2.63 -15.39
C VAL A 535 16.69 3.87 -14.87
N SER A 536 16.41 3.96 -13.56
CA SER A 536 15.63 5.05 -12.97
C SER A 536 16.32 5.72 -11.79
N CYS A 537 16.00 7.00 -11.57
CA CYS A 537 16.46 7.82 -10.47
C CYS A 537 15.32 8.75 -10.02
N ARG A 538 14.96 8.68 -8.74
CA ARG A 538 14.01 9.61 -8.10
C ARG A 538 14.78 10.63 -7.28
N PHE A 539 14.67 11.90 -7.64
CA PHE A 539 15.49 12.97 -7.11
C PHE A 539 14.72 14.26 -6.87
N LYS A 540 15.29 15.16 -6.07
CA LYS A 540 14.80 16.51 -5.82
C LYS A 540 15.97 17.48 -5.80
N LEU A 541 15.75 18.71 -6.29
CA LEU A 541 16.76 19.75 -6.28
C LEU A 541 16.52 20.73 -5.13
N ASP A 542 17.59 21.24 -4.54
CA ASP A 542 17.57 22.29 -3.52
C ASP A 542 18.26 23.53 -4.08
N GLY A 543 17.70 24.72 -3.84
CA GLY A 543 18.20 25.99 -4.36
C GLY A 543 17.31 26.67 -5.40
N ALA A 544 17.69 27.91 -5.76
CA ALA A 544 16.94 28.76 -6.68
C ALA A 544 17.40 28.57 -8.13
N LEU A 545 16.46 28.72 -9.07
CA LEU A 545 16.73 28.65 -10.51
C LEU A 545 17.90 29.55 -10.92
N THR A 546 18.92 28.91 -11.49
CA THR A 546 20.05 29.56 -12.14
C THR A 546 20.19 29.01 -13.55
N ALA A 547 20.21 29.91 -14.54
CA ALA A 547 20.29 29.49 -15.93
C ALA A 547 21.58 28.70 -16.21
N ASN A 548 21.44 27.58 -16.92
CA ASN A 548 22.52 26.67 -17.32
C ASN A 548 23.23 25.95 -16.17
N GLN A 549 22.63 25.90 -14.98
CA GLN A 549 23.21 25.18 -13.84
C GLN A 549 22.91 23.68 -13.92
N TYR A 550 23.94 22.85 -13.71
CA TYR A 550 23.81 21.39 -13.70
C TYR A 550 23.24 20.89 -12.38
N ALA A 551 22.49 19.79 -12.45
CA ALA A 551 22.01 19.04 -11.30
C ALA A 551 22.75 17.70 -11.13
N LEU A 552 22.44 16.72 -11.98
CA LEU A 552 22.98 15.35 -11.91
C LEU A 552 23.10 14.74 -13.31
N ALA A 553 23.99 13.75 -13.44
CA ALA A 553 24.24 13.04 -14.69
C ALA A 553 24.58 11.57 -14.43
N PRO A 554 23.77 10.62 -14.94
CA PRO A 554 24.15 9.22 -15.00
C PRO A 554 25.08 8.96 -16.21
N TYR A 555 26.25 8.37 -15.93
CA TYR A 555 27.19 7.84 -16.90
C TYR A 555 27.43 6.35 -16.65
N TRP A 556 27.35 5.54 -17.70
CA TRP A 556 27.63 4.11 -17.64
C TRP A 556 28.47 3.68 -18.85
N PRO A 557 29.79 3.95 -18.83
CA PRO A 557 30.71 3.40 -19.81
C PRO A 557 30.79 1.88 -19.66
N VAL A 558 30.86 1.16 -20.78
CA VAL A 558 30.94 -0.30 -20.80
C VAL A 558 32.19 -0.77 -21.52
N SER A 559 32.85 -1.78 -20.98
CA SER A 559 34.10 -2.34 -21.52
C SER A 559 33.87 -3.06 -22.85
N SER A 560 32.66 -3.56 -23.08
CA SER A 560 32.26 -4.33 -24.25
C SER A 560 30.76 -4.24 -24.47
N LEU A 561 30.31 -4.47 -25.71
CA LEU A 561 28.91 -4.65 -26.08
C LEU A 561 28.67 -6.11 -26.48
N PRO A 562 27.42 -6.62 -26.40
CA PRO A 562 27.07 -7.91 -26.96
C PRO A 562 27.45 -8.03 -28.43
N GLN A 563 27.75 -9.24 -28.88
CA GLN A 563 28.15 -9.49 -30.26
C GLN A 563 27.09 -8.97 -31.25
N GLY A 564 27.52 -8.18 -32.23
CA GLY A 564 26.63 -7.59 -33.25
C GLY A 564 25.95 -6.28 -32.84
N VAL A 565 26.13 -5.82 -31.59
CA VAL A 565 25.61 -4.52 -31.14
C VAL A 565 26.66 -3.43 -31.35
N THR A 566 26.28 -2.36 -32.05
CA THR A 566 27.13 -1.19 -32.27
C THR A 566 26.31 0.06 -31.98
N LEU A 567 26.81 0.95 -31.11
CA LEU A 567 26.19 2.26 -30.89
C LEU A 567 26.42 3.18 -32.10
N GLU A 568 25.53 4.14 -32.31
CA GLU A 568 25.68 5.10 -33.40
C GLU A 568 26.91 6.00 -33.25
N GLY A 569 27.41 6.55 -34.36
CA GLY A 569 28.52 7.49 -34.34
C GLY A 569 29.89 6.85 -34.08
N ASN A 570 30.91 7.69 -33.96
CA ASN A 570 32.33 7.30 -33.92
C ASN A 570 33.12 8.06 -32.84
N ALA A 571 32.46 8.44 -31.75
CA ALA A 571 33.05 9.28 -30.69
C ALA A 571 33.99 8.51 -29.73
N GLY A 572 34.13 7.18 -29.88
CA GLY A 572 35.22 6.39 -29.30
C GLY A 572 34.91 5.63 -28.01
N HIS A 573 33.84 5.96 -27.28
CA HIS A 573 33.46 5.24 -26.07
C HIS A 573 32.00 4.78 -26.10
N ASN A 574 31.75 3.53 -25.67
CA ASN A 574 30.42 2.95 -25.57
C ASN A 574 29.84 3.24 -24.19
N LEU A 575 28.69 3.91 -24.14
CA LEU A 575 28.00 4.23 -22.89
C LEU A 575 26.52 3.84 -23.00
N LEU A 576 26.01 3.10 -22.01
CA LEU A 576 24.58 2.81 -21.88
C LEU A 576 23.81 3.97 -21.24
N ALA A 577 24.50 4.82 -20.49
CA ALA A 577 23.99 6.09 -20.02
C ALA A 577 25.04 7.19 -20.25
N SER A 578 24.60 8.31 -20.83
CA SER A 578 25.43 9.51 -20.98
C SER A 578 24.50 10.72 -20.98
N PHE A 579 23.73 10.87 -19.91
CA PHE A 579 22.64 11.85 -19.83
C PHE A 579 22.93 12.85 -18.71
N TYR A 580 22.36 14.05 -18.79
CA TYR A 580 22.45 15.02 -17.71
C TYR A 580 21.17 15.85 -17.55
N VAL A 581 20.96 16.32 -16.32
CA VAL A 581 19.90 17.23 -15.94
C VAL A 581 20.48 18.62 -15.74
N GLN A 582 19.89 19.62 -16.40
CA GLN A 582 20.35 21.02 -16.37
C GLN A 582 19.15 21.96 -16.48
N SER A 583 19.16 23.05 -15.72
CA SER A 583 18.17 24.11 -15.89
C SER A 583 18.53 25.04 -17.04
N ASP A 584 17.54 25.50 -17.81
CA ASP A 584 17.69 26.68 -18.65
C ASP A 584 17.21 27.94 -17.89
N ALA A 585 16.74 28.98 -18.59
CA ALA A 585 16.24 30.20 -17.96
C ALA A 585 14.88 30.03 -17.26
N THR A 586 14.15 28.94 -17.51
CA THR A 586 12.81 28.68 -16.95
C THR A 586 12.64 27.24 -16.46
N ASP A 587 13.16 26.27 -17.22
CA ASP A 587 12.79 24.87 -17.12
C ASP A 587 13.95 24.00 -16.65
N LEU A 588 13.61 22.82 -16.12
CA LEU A 588 14.57 21.76 -15.85
C LEU A 588 14.54 20.72 -16.98
N ASN A 589 15.69 20.46 -17.59
CA ASN A 589 15.77 19.68 -18.83
C ASN A 589 16.62 18.43 -18.69
N VAL A 590 16.28 17.39 -19.46
CA VAL A 590 17.08 16.18 -19.65
C VAL A 590 17.77 16.26 -20.99
N MET A 591 19.09 16.09 -20.98
CA MET A 591 19.94 16.24 -22.15
C MET A 591 20.75 14.97 -22.40
N TYR A 592 20.92 14.62 -23.67
CA TYR A 592 21.83 13.57 -24.10
C TYR A 592 23.22 14.15 -24.33
N HIS A 593 24.20 13.72 -23.53
CA HIS A 593 25.58 14.14 -23.62
C HIS A 593 26.32 13.39 -24.73
N LYS A 594 26.36 14.02 -25.92
CA LYS A 594 27.16 13.56 -27.07
C LYS A 594 28.54 14.23 -27.14
N GLY A 595 28.82 15.13 -26.18
CA GLY A 595 30.15 15.59 -25.79
C GLY A 595 30.73 16.75 -26.59
N ASN A 596 30.05 17.20 -27.65
CA ASN A 596 30.17 18.58 -28.12
C ASN A 596 28.90 19.35 -27.72
N PRO A 597 29.01 20.57 -27.15
CA PRO A 597 27.82 21.34 -26.74
C PRO A 597 26.79 21.53 -27.86
N GLY A 598 27.24 21.69 -29.11
CA GLY A 598 26.37 21.79 -30.29
C GLY A 598 25.76 20.47 -30.78
N GLN A 599 26.13 19.34 -30.19
CA GLN A 599 25.61 18.00 -30.51
C GLN A 599 24.79 17.40 -29.36
N ASN A 600 24.82 18.02 -28.17
CA ASN A 600 23.95 17.60 -27.08
C ASN A 600 22.49 17.82 -27.48
N THR A 601 21.67 16.79 -27.28
CA THR A 601 20.28 16.79 -27.74
C THR A 601 19.36 16.83 -26.53
N LYS A 602 18.34 17.69 -26.52
CA LYS A 602 17.31 17.69 -25.48
C LYS A 602 16.44 16.44 -25.63
N LEU A 603 16.37 15.61 -24.60
CA LEU A 603 15.54 14.41 -24.54
C LEU A 603 14.14 14.71 -23.98
N GLY A 604 14.03 15.77 -23.20
CA GLY A 604 12.75 16.24 -22.65
C GLY A 604 12.94 17.27 -21.55
N SER A 605 11.86 17.56 -20.83
CA SER A 605 11.82 18.56 -19.76
C SER A 605 10.87 18.11 -18.65
N PHE A 606 11.23 18.42 -17.40
CA PHE A 606 10.34 18.32 -16.24
C PHE A 606 9.36 19.51 -16.15
N GLY A 607 9.45 20.46 -17.09
CA GLY A 607 8.72 21.72 -17.06
C GLY A 607 9.45 22.79 -16.24
N ALA A 608 8.70 23.77 -15.76
CA ALA A 608 9.24 24.89 -14.99
C ALA A 608 10.04 24.39 -13.78
N PHE A 609 11.23 24.95 -13.59
CA PHE A 609 12.10 24.60 -12.47
C PHE A 609 11.36 24.76 -11.15
N ASN A 610 11.46 23.74 -10.31
CA ASN A 610 10.92 23.71 -8.98
C ASN A 610 11.79 22.81 -8.10
N ASN A 611 11.47 22.77 -6.81
CA ASN A 611 12.15 21.99 -5.81
C ASN A 611 11.30 20.79 -5.36
N GLU A 612 10.45 20.26 -6.24
CA GLU A 612 9.64 19.07 -6.01
C GLU A 612 10.40 17.78 -6.37
N TRP A 613 9.83 16.64 -5.98
CA TRP A 613 10.34 15.34 -6.36
C TRP A 613 10.04 15.02 -7.82
N HIS A 614 11.08 14.67 -8.56
CA HIS A 614 11.03 14.25 -9.95
C HIS A 614 11.52 12.81 -10.10
N THR A 615 11.05 12.13 -11.15
CA THR A 615 11.51 10.79 -11.54
C THR A 615 12.04 10.83 -12.97
N LEU A 616 13.30 10.44 -13.13
CA LEU A 616 13.93 10.24 -14.43
C LEU A 616 14.18 8.76 -14.65
N ALA A 617 13.74 8.22 -15.78
CA ALA A 617 14.11 6.87 -16.17
C ALA A 617 14.45 6.76 -17.67
N PHE A 618 15.15 5.69 -18.02
CA PHE A 618 15.52 5.34 -19.38
C PHE A 618 15.16 3.87 -19.61
N ARG A 619 14.19 3.65 -20.50
CA ARG A 619 13.68 2.31 -20.80
C ARG A 619 14.35 1.73 -22.03
N PHE A 620 14.95 0.55 -21.87
CA PHE A 620 15.62 -0.21 -22.91
C PHE A 620 14.64 -1.21 -23.52
N ALA A 621 14.57 -1.24 -24.85
CA ALA A 621 13.60 -2.08 -25.57
C ALA A 621 13.90 -3.59 -25.50
N GLY A 622 15.16 -3.97 -25.22
CA GLY A 622 15.59 -5.36 -25.26
C GLY A 622 15.91 -5.85 -26.68
N ASN A 623 16.10 -7.16 -26.82
CA ASN A 623 16.52 -7.83 -28.05
C ASN A 623 17.78 -7.22 -28.68
N ASN A 624 18.72 -6.79 -27.83
CA ASN A 624 19.95 -6.11 -28.21
C ASN A 624 19.72 -4.79 -28.99
N SER A 625 18.52 -4.21 -28.87
CA SER A 625 18.21 -2.90 -29.42
C SER A 625 18.95 -1.80 -28.65
N ILE A 626 19.51 -0.85 -29.40
CA ILE A 626 20.13 0.36 -28.86
C ILE A 626 19.11 1.52 -28.71
N GLN A 627 17.84 1.26 -29.00
CA GLN A 627 16.77 2.24 -28.82
C GLN A 627 16.39 2.34 -27.34
N VAL A 628 16.36 3.58 -26.84
CA VAL A 628 16.00 3.91 -25.47
C VAL A 628 14.88 4.94 -25.48
N THR A 629 13.91 4.79 -24.58
CA THR A 629 12.86 5.79 -24.35
C THR A 629 13.10 6.51 -23.03
N PRO A 630 13.26 7.84 -23.01
CA PRO A 630 13.31 8.59 -21.77
C PRO A 630 11.91 8.61 -21.14
N VAL A 631 11.82 8.45 -19.83
CA VAL A 631 10.58 8.55 -19.06
C VAL A 631 10.76 9.62 -18.00
N ILE A 632 10.03 10.73 -18.13
CA ILE A 632 10.19 11.92 -17.30
C ILE A 632 8.88 12.13 -16.55
N ASP A 633 8.93 12.03 -15.21
CA ASP A 633 7.76 12.04 -14.32
C ASP A 633 6.65 11.08 -14.78
N GLY A 634 7.07 9.88 -15.17
CA GLY A 634 6.17 8.80 -15.63
C GLY A 634 5.67 8.96 -17.08
N LYS A 635 6.05 10.03 -17.78
CA LYS A 635 5.67 10.24 -19.19
C LYS A 635 6.79 9.83 -20.13
N ASP A 636 6.44 8.99 -21.09
CA ASP A 636 7.34 8.63 -22.19
C ASP A 636 7.65 9.87 -23.04
N GLY A 637 8.93 10.14 -23.24
CA GLY A 637 9.42 11.09 -24.24
C GLY A 637 9.74 10.39 -25.56
N GLU A 638 10.32 11.14 -26.49
CA GLU A 638 10.70 10.62 -27.81
C GLU A 638 11.82 9.57 -27.71
N PRO A 639 11.62 8.35 -28.24
CA PRO A 639 12.67 7.34 -28.29
C PRO A 639 13.87 7.82 -29.11
N PHE A 640 15.07 7.44 -28.69
CA PHE A 640 16.32 7.79 -29.38
C PHE A 640 17.27 6.59 -29.41
N MET A 641 18.22 6.62 -30.34
CA MET A 641 19.27 5.61 -30.44
C MET A 641 20.49 6.02 -29.62
N LEU A 642 21.05 5.07 -28.87
CA LEU A 642 22.31 5.26 -28.20
C LEU A 642 23.45 5.46 -29.22
N SER A 643 24.26 6.48 -28.99
CA SER A 643 25.47 6.80 -29.72
C SER A 643 26.70 6.69 -28.82
N GLN A 644 27.84 6.43 -29.43
CA GLN A 644 29.13 6.61 -28.77
C GLN A 644 29.26 8.05 -28.24
N SER A 645 30.01 8.19 -27.15
CA SER A 645 30.26 9.48 -26.49
C SER A 645 31.76 9.70 -26.39
N PRO A 646 32.26 10.96 -26.44
CA PRO A 646 33.65 11.26 -26.14
C PRO A 646 33.92 11.27 -24.62
N VAL A 647 32.91 11.02 -23.78
CA VAL A 647 33.04 10.86 -22.33
C VAL A 647 33.75 9.54 -22.03
N GLY A 648 35.09 9.56 -22.05
CA GLY A 648 35.96 8.40 -21.84
C GLY A 648 36.76 8.38 -20.53
N SER A 649 36.62 9.42 -19.69
CA SER A 649 37.41 9.58 -18.46
C SER A 649 36.90 8.75 -17.29
N PHE A 650 35.73 8.11 -17.42
CA PHE A 650 35.13 7.29 -16.38
C PHE A 650 35.55 5.83 -16.52
N ALA A 651 35.76 5.15 -15.39
CA ALA A 651 36.07 3.72 -15.38
C ALA A 651 34.91 2.93 -16.00
N ALA A 652 35.24 2.01 -16.92
CA ALA A 652 34.27 1.13 -17.55
C ALA A 652 33.56 0.22 -16.52
N ASP A 653 32.37 -0.24 -16.89
CA ASP A 653 31.52 -1.18 -16.17
C ASP A 653 31.02 -0.69 -14.81
N LYS A 654 30.95 0.64 -14.65
CA LYS A 654 30.40 1.29 -13.47
C LYS A 654 29.29 2.25 -13.86
N LEU A 655 28.16 2.17 -13.15
CA LEU A 655 27.15 3.23 -13.19
C LEU A 655 27.58 4.33 -12.23
N ARG A 656 27.81 5.54 -12.75
CA ARG A 656 28.22 6.71 -12.00
C ARG A 656 27.14 7.79 -12.09
N LEU A 657 26.72 8.30 -10.94
CA LEU A 657 25.93 9.53 -10.84
C LEU A 657 26.85 10.67 -10.37
N THR A 658 26.87 11.79 -11.07
CA THR A 658 27.77 12.93 -10.76
C THR A 658 27.12 14.27 -11.10
N ASP A 659 27.65 15.35 -10.55
CA ASP A 659 27.28 16.71 -10.94
C ASP A 659 28.15 17.31 -12.06
N ILE A 660 28.99 16.49 -12.70
CA ILE A 660 29.69 16.75 -13.97
C ILE A 660 30.88 17.72 -13.86
N THR A 661 30.73 18.84 -13.15
CA THR A 661 31.65 19.98 -13.20
C THR A 661 32.17 20.34 -11.82
N SER A 662 33.34 20.98 -11.74
CA SER A 662 33.84 21.61 -10.50
C SER A 662 33.17 22.96 -10.19
N ASN A 663 32.46 23.55 -11.16
CA ASN A 663 31.66 24.76 -10.99
C ASN A 663 30.43 24.48 -10.10
N ALA A 664 29.73 25.53 -9.66
CA ALA A 664 28.53 25.39 -8.82
C ALA A 664 27.42 24.58 -9.53
N THR A 665 26.78 23.69 -8.77
CA THR A 665 25.68 22.82 -9.19
C THR A 665 24.61 22.81 -8.11
N TYR A 666 23.39 22.37 -8.44
CA TYR A 666 22.34 22.22 -7.44
C TYR A 666 22.73 21.11 -6.45
N PRO A 667 22.56 21.33 -5.13
CA PRO A 667 22.43 20.21 -4.22
C PRO A 667 21.27 19.30 -4.63
N VAL A 668 21.49 18.00 -4.56
CA VAL A 668 20.54 17.00 -5.02
C VAL A 668 20.17 16.10 -3.85
N LEU A 669 18.88 15.84 -3.68
CA LEU A 669 18.37 14.79 -2.80
C LEU A 669 18.02 13.58 -3.67
N ILE A 670 18.53 12.41 -3.32
CA ILE A 670 18.25 11.14 -3.99
C ILE A 670 17.41 10.25 -3.07
N ASP A 671 16.24 9.85 -3.54
CA ASP A 671 15.40 8.86 -2.85
C ASP A 671 15.82 7.44 -3.27
N SER A 672 15.95 7.21 -4.57
CA SER A 672 16.37 5.91 -5.09
C SER A 672 17.01 5.99 -6.48
N ILE A 673 17.85 4.99 -6.77
CA ILE A 673 18.37 4.66 -8.10
C ILE A 673 18.11 3.18 -8.33
N LEU A 674 17.48 2.79 -9.43
CA LEU A 674 17.18 1.40 -9.73
C LEU A 674 17.65 1.04 -11.14
N VAL A 675 18.25 -0.15 -11.28
CA VAL A 675 18.47 -0.79 -12.57
C VAL A 675 17.74 -2.11 -12.58
N GLU A 676 16.79 -2.24 -13.48
CA GLU A 676 15.85 -3.35 -13.57
C GLU A 676 15.87 -3.91 -14.99
N VAL A 677 15.71 -5.23 -15.11
CA VAL A 677 15.74 -5.94 -16.39
C VAL A 677 14.49 -6.81 -16.50
N ASN A 678 13.92 -6.88 -17.69
CA ASN A 678 12.76 -7.72 -17.96
C ASN A 678 13.06 -9.20 -17.68
N ASN A 679 12.12 -9.89 -17.05
CA ASN A 679 12.17 -11.33 -16.87
C ASN A 679 12.01 -12.03 -18.22
N PRO A 680 12.64 -13.21 -18.41
CA PRO A 680 12.46 -14.00 -19.61
C PRO A 680 10.98 -14.32 -19.81
N SER A 681 10.49 -14.08 -21.02
CA SER A 681 9.14 -14.45 -21.43
C SER A 681 8.92 -15.94 -21.17
N ALA A 682 7.86 -16.32 -20.45
CA ALA A 682 7.45 -17.71 -20.33
C ALA A 682 7.05 -18.20 -21.73
N GLY A 683 7.91 -19.02 -22.34
CA GLY A 683 7.68 -19.65 -23.64
C GLY A 683 6.75 -20.85 -23.56
#